data_AF-A0A496UUI7-F1
#
_entry.id   AF-A0A496UUI7-F1
#
_cell.length_a   1.000
_cell.length_b   1.000
_cell.length_c   1.000
_cell.angle_alpha   90.00
_cell.angle_beta   90.00
_cell.angle_gamma   90.00
#
_symmetry.space_group_name_H-M   'P 1'
#
loop_
_entity.id
_entity.type
_entity.pdbx_description
1 polymer ?
#
loop_
_entity_poly.entity_id
_entity_poly.type
_entity_poly.pdbx_seq_one_letter_code
_entity_poly.pdbx_strand_id
1 'polypeptide(L)'
;MIRFSHDIGEFAPLFEDSAAARVASQARSVRLLYEMTLPGHGEQTPQDEDHRNLADLLSDASVVFRPDAVQREIYTSDSGTPAIPVFIRRSLVNLDTRLVVRPGTLADLQSFVRWSRENHRPWCLRGAGTWPFGGAVPVGGEIVLDLTHLDGIHPAADGETVLVGPGALVANIRRDLRERGLALKQEITNPHSGTLCGWIATGGLGLGAYKYGPVRRSVQALLHLRPDGELETLRPDSEEFAALFGSEGQLGVIAGARVEIKSDAFVSKPYAFSFGAVDHAVAFMEMVREWELQPTSVLYFDHEYMKITAEVQATRHRRLLDQAVEESDELKTRRERRDLETARSLDSVEHVVVLEFDTRADYERCLRYPLFAPGGDRRRYRDLQYRRLTVHQAHMLWDHRYAPVQMKSRGPSMLVSEVVLPLARFVEYCDFLTASVTGWTNNPLKTEAHLLPDGEMLVQSILLADTGTHRHKLYLTLVPFMTQAALRLGGRLYGTGLWNLPFLGRETDAEADRLASHREAKDRLDPDRLLNRAKYINGAARNWRLKLYTKLPAPLLGKIVDLLMSGRRDRRGVSPYFLGRALWRLTRLAIPGVVPPTLAAARPSIARINSACAECDSCERVCPTSDVFGALGPATPITRRRTAERLSRGDTVDQAEALAFLACTRCDNCTRVCPTEIPLTEMFDMVEAEPAFQAALGLDTDAKQAFVDRMWDIMKESPLYLPHTKAEQKEERSHLQHGLKIQYPRGFA
;
A
#
# COMPACT_ATOMS: atom_id res chain seq x y z
N MET A 1 -15.56 -15.24 36.76
CA MET A 1 -14.12 -15.13 37.08
C MET A 1 -13.37 -16.19 36.30
N ILE A 2 -12.99 -15.84 35.07
CA ILE A 2 -12.21 -16.68 34.16
C ILE A 2 -10.74 -16.48 34.54
N ARG A 3 -9.98 -17.57 34.70
CA ARG A 3 -8.54 -17.52 34.93
C ARG A 3 -7.88 -16.91 33.68
N PHE A 4 -7.61 -15.61 33.70
CA PHE A 4 -6.69 -14.95 32.78
C PHE A 4 -5.27 -15.45 33.12
N SER A 5 -4.84 -16.54 32.49
CA SER A 5 -3.49 -17.08 32.71
C SER A 5 -2.46 -16.27 31.92
N HIS A 6 -1.83 -15.33 32.63
CA HIS A 6 -0.42 -14.88 32.53
C HIS A 6 0.21 -14.40 31.20
N ASP A 7 -0.40 -14.55 30.02
CA ASP A 7 0.35 -14.42 28.76
C ASP A 7 0.08 -13.14 27.94
N ILE A 8 -0.79 -12.24 28.42
CA ILE A 8 -0.93 -10.87 27.86
C ILE A 8 0.17 -9.94 28.42
N GLY A 9 0.89 -10.38 29.47
CA GLY A 9 1.64 -9.50 30.39
C GLY A 9 2.50 -8.42 29.72
N GLU A 10 3.31 -8.77 28.72
CA GLU A 10 4.16 -7.80 28.05
C GLU A 10 3.42 -6.92 27.01
N PHE A 11 2.30 -7.38 26.47
CA PHE A 11 1.49 -6.66 25.47
C PHE A 11 0.35 -5.85 26.09
N ALA A 12 0.10 -5.98 27.39
CA ALA A 12 -0.95 -5.23 28.09
C ALA A 12 -0.92 -3.71 27.82
N PRO A 13 0.26 -3.04 27.75
CA PRO A 13 0.32 -1.61 27.45
C PRO A 13 -0.29 -1.20 26.09
N LEU A 14 -0.39 -2.12 25.13
CA LEU A 14 -1.04 -1.85 23.83
C LEU A 14 -2.55 -1.65 23.94
N PHE A 15 -3.15 -2.10 25.03
CA PHE A 15 -4.59 -2.15 25.23
C PHE A 15 -5.04 -1.39 26.48
N GLU A 16 -4.14 -0.67 27.15
CA GLU A 16 -4.47 0.20 28.29
C GLU A 16 -5.41 1.33 27.87
N ASP A 17 -5.18 1.91 26.69
CA ASP A 17 -6.07 2.89 26.08
C ASP A 17 -7.15 2.19 25.25
N SER A 18 -8.34 2.06 25.82
CA SER A 18 -9.52 1.59 25.08
C SER A 18 -9.92 2.57 23.97
N ALA A 19 -10.38 2.04 22.83
CA ALA A 19 -10.92 2.87 21.75
C ALA A 19 -12.20 3.64 22.15
N ALA A 20 -12.76 3.42 23.35
CA ALA A 20 -14.00 4.00 23.85
C ALA A 20 -14.07 5.53 23.70
N ALA A 21 -13.02 6.28 24.08
CA ALA A 21 -13.04 7.74 23.98
C ALA A 21 -13.16 8.20 22.51
N ARG A 22 -12.42 7.53 21.62
CA ARG A 22 -12.41 7.78 20.17
C ARG A 22 -13.76 7.44 19.56
N VAL A 23 -14.30 6.26 19.86
CA VAL A 23 -15.61 5.80 19.39
C VAL A 23 -16.74 6.69 19.91
N ALA A 24 -16.68 7.12 21.16
CA ALA A 24 -17.67 8.04 21.72
C ALA A 24 -17.64 9.40 21.00
N SER A 25 -16.47 9.96 20.69
CA SER A 25 -16.36 11.18 19.88
C SER A 25 -16.92 10.96 18.47
N GLN A 26 -16.61 9.82 17.85
CA GLN A 26 -17.14 9.47 16.53
C GLN A 26 -18.66 9.31 16.50
N ALA A 27 -19.23 8.61 17.48
CA ALA A 27 -20.67 8.42 17.61
C ALA A 27 -21.39 9.76 17.82
N ARG A 28 -20.86 10.65 18.68
CA ARG A 28 -21.42 12.02 18.85
C ARG A 28 -21.41 12.80 17.54
N SER A 29 -20.32 12.71 16.78
CA SER A 29 -20.14 13.44 15.52
C SER A 29 -21.09 12.96 14.43
N VAL A 30 -21.22 11.63 14.30
CA VAL A 30 -22.17 10.99 13.39
C VAL A 30 -23.60 11.30 13.79
N ARG A 31 -23.93 11.22 15.08
CA ARG A 31 -25.26 11.57 15.60
C ARG A 31 -25.61 13.02 15.33
N LEU A 32 -24.68 13.95 15.58
CA LEU A 32 -24.92 15.37 15.33
C LEU A 32 -25.16 15.64 13.84
N LEU A 33 -24.37 15.00 12.97
CA LEU A 33 -24.60 15.04 11.53
C LEU A 33 -26.04 14.60 11.22
N TYR A 34 -26.49 13.45 11.72
CA TYR A 34 -27.84 12.93 11.45
C TYR A 34 -28.98 13.78 12.06
N GLU A 35 -28.85 14.21 13.31
CA GLU A 35 -29.83 15.07 14.01
C GLU A 35 -30.03 16.41 13.28
N MET A 36 -28.96 16.92 12.67
CA MET A 36 -29.00 18.15 11.88
C MET A 36 -29.42 17.92 10.43
N THR A 37 -29.30 16.69 9.91
CA THR A 37 -29.66 16.39 8.51
C THR A 37 -31.18 16.38 8.29
N LEU A 38 -32.01 15.75 9.15
CA LEU A 38 -33.48 15.67 8.99
C LEU A 38 -34.20 15.34 10.31
N PRO A 39 -35.24 16.09 10.76
CA PRO A 39 -36.13 15.62 11.81
C PRO A 39 -36.96 14.44 11.28
N GLY A 40 -36.70 13.22 11.74
CA GLY A 40 -37.54 12.04 11.46
C GLY A 40 -36.88 10.86 10.76
N HIS A 41 -35.64 10.98 10.28
CA HIS A 41 -34.83 9.81 9.90
C HIS A 41 -34.09 9.28 11.12
N GLY A 42 -34.86 8.65 12.02
CA GLY A 42 -34.26 7.73 12.98
C GLY A 42 -33.49 6.67 12.22
N GLU A 43 -32.33 6.30 12.76
CA GLU A 43 -31.49 5.19 12.31
C GLU A 43 -32.36 3.94 12.15
N GLN A 44 -32.90 3.69 10.95
CA GLN A 44 -33.62 2.46 10.66
C GLN A 44 -32.57 1.39 10.38
N THR A 45 -31.90 0.94 11.43
CA THR A 45 -31.05 -0.25 11.38
C THR A 45 -31.99 -1.42 11.09
N PRO A 46 -31.91 -2.07 9.91
CA PRO A 46 -32.67 -3.29 9.69
C PRO A 46 -32.29 -4.30 10.77
N GLN A 47 -33.29 -5.01 11.29
CA GLN A 47 -33.16 -5.98 12.37
C GLN A 47 -32.39 -7.25 11.93
N ASP A 48 -31.10 -7.10 11.67
CA ASP A 48 -30.18 -8.23 11.49
C ASP A 48 -29.86 -8.80 12.89
N GLU A 49 -30.20 -10.07 13.10
CA GLU A 49 -29.99 -10.75 14.38
C GLU A 49 -28.51 -10.77 14.80
N ASP A 50 -27.60 -10.94 13.83
CA ASP A 50 -26.17 -10.95 14.13
C ASP A 50 -25.66 -9.56 14.50
N HIS A 51 -26.24 -8.49 13.91
CA HIS A 51 -25.90 -7.11 14.29
C HIS A 51 -26.25 -6.84 15.75
N ARG A 52 -27.47 -7.19 16.17
CA ARG A 52 -27.91 -7.05 17.57
C ARG A 52 -27.06 -7.89 18.52
N ASN A 53 -26.86 -9.17 18.20
CA ASN A 53 -26.09 -10.07 19.05
C ASN A 53 -24.66 -9.57 19.25
N LEU A 54 -24.02 -9.05 18.21
CA LEU A 54 -22.68 -8.47 18.30
C LEU A 54 -22.67 -7.13 19.04
N ALA A 55 -23.66 -6.27 18.81
CA ALA A 55 -23.78 -5.01 19.53
C ALA A 55 -24.00 -5.20 21.04
N ASP A 56 -24.76 -6.23 21.43
CA ASP A 56 -25.00 -6.59 22.84
C ASP A 56 -23.79 -7.31 23.48
N LEU A 57 -22.99 -8.03 22.67
CA LEU A 57 -21.84 -8.80 23.13
C LEU A 57 -20.60 -7.93 23.37
N LEU A 58 -20.37 -6.95 22.50
CA LEU A 58 -19.14 -6.15 22.50
C LEU A 58 -19.30 -4.89 23.35
N SER A 59 -18.18 -4.39 23.88
CA SER A 59 -18.18 -3.16 24.67
C SER A 59 -18.51 -1.92 23.84
N ASP A 60 -18.85 -0.81 24.50
CA ASP A 60 -19.07 0.51 23.88
C ASP A 60 -17.82 1.08 23.16
N ALA A 61 -16.65 0.45 23.35
CA ALA A 61 -15.45 0.78 22.59
C ALA A 61 -15.47 0.22 21.16
N SER A 62 -16.39 -0.70 20.86
CA SER A 62 -16.50 -1.36 19.57
C SER A 62 -17.55 -0.70 18.68
N VAL A 63 -17.39 -0.87 17.35
CA VAL A 63 -18.37 -0.40 16.37
C VAL A 63 -18.83 -1.58 15.52
N VAL A 64 -20.15 -1.78 15.46
CA VAL A 64 -20.80 -2.81 14.62
C VAL A 64 -21.79 -2.11 13.69
N PHE A 65 -21.58 -2.24 12.38
CA PHE A 65 -22.44 -1.57 11.42
C PHE A 65 -22.61 -2.36 10.13
N ARG A 66 -23.72 -2.11 9.45
CA ARG A 66 -23.95 -2.57 8.08
C ARG A 66 -23.38 -1.51 7.13
N PRO A 67 -22.48 -1.87 6.21
CA PRO A 67 -21.92 -0.89 5.30
C PRO A 67 -22.99 -0.36 4.32
N ASP A 68 -23.05 0.95 4.17
CA ASP A 68 -23.81 1.62 3.10
C ASP A 68 -23.21 1.32 1.70
N ALA A 69 -23.72 1.97 0.65
CA ALA A 69 -23.23 1.75 -0.71
C ALA A 69 -21.73 2.10 -0.87
N VAL A 70 -21.29 3.23 -0.31
CA VAL A 70 -19.91 3.73 -0.41
C VAL A 70 -18.98 2.91 0.47
N GLN A 71 -19.37 2.65 1.71
CA GLN A 71 -18.62 1.82 2.65
C GLN A 71 -18.45 0.40 2.10
N ARG A 72 -19.47 -0.17 1.46
CA ARG A 72 -19.38 -1.50 0.85
C ARG A 72 -18.32 -1.52 -0.26
N GLU A 73 -18.21 -0.49 -1.10
CA GLU A 73 -17.14 -0.41 -2.09
C GLU A 73 -15.74 -0.36 -1.46
N ILE A 74 -15.60 0.24 -0.27
CA ILE A 74 -14.31 0.32 0.42
C ILE A 74 -13.96 -1.02 1.10
N TYR A 75 -14.89 -1.60 1.85
CA TYR A 75 -14.65 -2.86 2.57
C TYR A 75 -14.59 -4.09 1.67
N THR A 76 -15.11 -4.01 0.45
CA THR A 76 -14.94 -5.04 -0.59
C THR A 76 -13.74 -4.78 -1.50
N SER A 77 -12.86 -3.83 -1.16
CA SER A 77 -11.72 -3.43 -1.98
C SER A 77 -10.41 -3.40 -1.19
N ASP A 78 -9.34 -3.63 -1.93
CA ASP A 78 -7.95 -3.34 -1.57
C ASP A 78 -7.30 -2.53 -2.70
N SER A 79 -6.00 -2.22 -2.60
CA SER A 79 -5.30 -1.43 -3.62
C SER A 79 -5.18 -2.12 -5.00
N GLY A 80 -5.38 -3.45 -5.09
CA GLY A 80 -5.36 -4.20 -6.35
C GLY A 80 -6.74 -4.34 -7.02
N THR A 81 -7.80 -4.35 -6.21
CA THR A 81 -9.20 -4.55 -6.62
C THR A 81 -9.67 -3.60 -7.73
N PRO A 82 -9.28 -2.30 -7.77
CA PRO A 82 -9.66 -1.38 -8.84
C PRO A 82 -9.22 -1.81 -10.24
N ALA A 83 -8.08 -2.50 -10.34
CA ALA A 83 -7.58 -3.02 -11.61
C ALA A 83 -8.39 -4.23 -12.11
N ILE A 84 -9.12 -4.91 -11.21
CA ILE A 84 -9.88 -6.12 -11.51
C ILE A 84 -11.21 -5.77 -12.20
N PRO A 85 -11.56 -6.41 -13.33
CA PRO A 85 -12.82 -6.19 -14.04
C PRO A 85 -14.03 -6.45 -13.16
N VAL A 86 -15.07 -5.61 -13.31
CA VAL A 86 -16.33 -5.71 -12.54
C VAL A 86 -16.97 -7.09 -12.66
N PHE A 87 -16.95 -7.70 -13.85
CA PHE A 87 -17.46 -9.07 -14.05
C PHE A 87 -16.73 -10.10 -13.17
N ILE A 88 -15.40 -10.01 -13.04
CA ILE A 88 -14.65 -10.93 -12.19
C ILE A 88 -15.05 -10.72 -10.72
N ARG A 89 -15.05 -9.45 -10.26
CA ARG A 89 -15.41 -9.09 -8.88
C ARG A 89 -16.83 -9.55 -8.50
N ARG A 90 -17.83 -9.20 -9.30
CA ARG A 90 -19.25 -9.48 -8.99
C ARG A 90 -19.68 -10.90 -9.37
N SER A 91 -19.25 -11.41 -10.53
CA SER A 91 -19.81 -12.65 -11.08
C SER A 91 -18.99 -13.89 -10.77
N LEU A 92 -17.64 -13.80 -10.78
CA LEU A 92 -16.77 -14.96 -10.53
C LEU A 92 -16.40 -15.11 -9.06
N VAL A 93 -15.98 -14.03 -8.42
CA VAL A 93 -15.55 -14.05 -7.02
C VAL A 93 -16.73 -13.85 -6.06
N ASN A 94 -17.66 -12.93 -6.40
CA ASN A 94 -18.74 -12.49 -5.52
C ASN A 94 -18.22 -11.71 -4.30
N LEU A 95 -17.58 -10.57 -4.56
CA LEU A 95 -17.14 -9.64 -3.51
C LEU A 95 -18.36 -9.02 -2.83
N ASP A 96 -18.54 -9.33 -1.55
CA ASP A 96 -19.63 -8.78 -0.75
C ASP A 96 -19.32 -8.93 0.74
N THR A 97 -19.88 -8.03 1.53
CA THR A 97 -19.85 -8.07 2.99
C THR A 97 -21.19 -7.63 3.56
N ARG A 98 -21.62 -8.32 4.62
CA ARG A 98 -22.89 -8.05 5.28
C ARG A 98 -22.77 -7.11 6.48
N LEU A 99 -21.72 -7.24 7.27
CA LEU A 99 -21.46 -6.48 8.49
C LEU A 99 -19.97 -6.20 8.61
N VAL A 100 -19.65 -5.08 9.27
CA VAL A 100 -18.29 -4.73 9.69
C VAL A 100 -18.26 -4.62 11.20
N VAL A 101 -17.24 -5.20 11.82
CA VAL A 101 -16.95 -5.11 13.25
C VAL A 101 -15.58 -4.49 13.45
N ARG A 102 -15.51 -3.45 14.27
CA ARG A 102 -14.28 -2.82 14.75
C ARG A 102 -14.17 -3.01 16.26
N PRO A 103 -13.41 -3.99 16.76
CA PRO A 103 -13.26 -4.21 18.18
C PRO A 103 -12.48 -3.06 18.81
N GLY A 104 -12.93 -2.57 19.96
CA GLY A 104 -12.28 -1.49 20.70
C GLY A 104 -11.30 -1.93 21.78
N THR A 105 -11.35 -3.22 22.14
CA THR A 105 -10.48 -3.83 23.14
C THR A 105 -10.03 -5.22 22.71
N LEU A 106 -9.01 -5.76 23.37
CA LEU A 106 -8.59 -7.14 23.18
C LEU A 106 -9.70 -8.14 23.57
N ALA A 107 -10.46 -7.84 24.62
CA ALA A 107 -11.59 -8.67 25.05
C ALA A 107 -12.70 -8.72 23.98
N ASP A 108 -13.04 -7.59 23.37
CA ASP A 108 -14.00 -7.52 22.28
C ASP A 108 -13.55 -8.36 21.08
N LEU A 109 -12.26 -8.30 20.75
CA LEU A 109 -11.66 -9.08 19.68
C LEU A 109 -11.79 -10.60 19.96
N GLN A 110 -11.51 -11.05 21.19
CA GLN A 110 -11.72 -12.46 21.59
C GLN A 110 -13.19 -12.87 21.55
N SER A 111 -14.08 -12.02 22.07
CA SER A 111 -15.53 -12.26 22.10
C SER A 111 -16.09 -12.42 20.69
N PHE A 112 -15.67 -11.57 19.74
CA PHE A 112 -16.06 -11.69 18.34
C PHE A 112 -15.64 -13.05 17.73
N VAL A 113 -14.38 -13.46 17.92
CA VAL A 113 -13.87 -14.70 17.34
C VAL A 113 -14.62 -15.92 17.90
N ARG A 114 -14.85 -15.96 19.22
CA ARG A 114 -15.63 -17.03 19.87
C ARG A 114 -17.07 -17.06 19.36
N TRP A 115 -17.73 -15.90 19.33
CA TRP A 115 -19.10 -15.78 18.82
C TRP A 115 -19.21 -16.22 17.37
N SER A 116 -18.26 -15.83 16.52
CA SER A 116 -18.22 -16.21 15.11
C SER A 116 -18.11 -17.73 14.96
N ARG A 117 -17.26 -18.38 15.77
CA ARG A 117 -17.13 -19.83 15.79
C ARG A 117 -18.42 -20.51 16.25
N GLU A 118 -18.98 -20.10 17.38
CA GLU A 118 -20.21 -20.67 17.96
C GLU A 118 -21.41 -20.55 17.01
N ASN A 119 -21.50 -19.47 16.24
CA ASN A 119 -22.59 -19.21 15.30
C ASN A 119 -22.25 -19.61 13.85
N HIS A 120 -21.11 -20.25 13.63
CA HIS A 120 -20.61 -20.64 12.30
C HIS A 120 -20.65 -19.49 11.28
N ARG A 121 -20.27 -18.28 11.71
CA ARG A 121 -20.29 -17.08 10.87
C ARG A 121 -18.93 -16.84 10.23
N PRO A 122 -18.81 -16.93 8.90
CA PRO A 122 -17.60 -16.57 8.18
C PRO A 122 -17.18 -15.12 8.39
N TRP A 123 -15.87 -14.90 8.46
CA TRP A 123 -15.32 -13.57 8.59
C TRP A 123 -14.02 -13.37 7.81
N CYS A 124 -13.82 -12.13 7.39
CA CYS A 124 -12.64 -11.68 6.68
C CYS A 124 -11.85 -10.72 7.56
N LEU A 125 -10.56 -10.98 7.74
CA LEU A 125 -9.70 -10.12 8.53
C LEU A 125 -9.23 -8.91 7.71
N ARG A 126 -9.24 -7.72 8.32
CA ARG A 126 -8.78 -6.48 7.68
C ARG A 126 -7.97 -5.63 8.67
N GLY A 127 -6.73 -5.32 8.28
CA GLY A 127 -5.95 -4.21 8.87
C GLY A 127 -6.29 -2.91 8.16
N ALA A 128 -5.30 -2.28 7.51
CA ALA A 128 -5.58 -1.12 6.67
C ALA A 128 -6.21 -1.45 5.30
N GLY A 129 -6.13 -2.71 4.84
CA GLY A 129 -6.70 -3.13 3.56
C GLY A 129 -5.91 -2.72 2.31
N THR A 130 -4.61 -2.47 2.46
CA THR A 130 -3.73 -1.99 1.36
C THR A 130 -2.96 -3.09 0.64
N TRP A 131 -3.06 -4.35 1.08
CA TRP A 131 -2.39 -5.49 0.46
C TRP A 131 -3.04 -5.82 -0.90
N PRO A 132 -2.33 -5.69 -2.04
CA PRO A 132 -2.95 -5.64 -3.36
C PRO A 132 -3.29 -7.01 -3.95
N PHE A 133 -3.19 -8.09 -3.18
CA PHE A 133 -3.42 -9.46 -3.66
C PHE A 133 -4.77 -10.05 -3.21
N GLY A 134 -5.65 -9.27 -2.57
CA GLY A 134 -6.98 -9.73 -2.20
C GLY A 134 -7.06 -10.35 -0.81
N GLY A 135 -6.04 -10.18 0.04
CA GLY A 135 -5.98 -10.80 1.37
C GLY A 135 -7.10 -10.31 2.31
N ALA A 136 -7.45 -9.03 2.24
CA ALA A 136 -8.45 -8.37 3.10
C ALA A 136 -9.81 -8.14 2.40
N VAL A 137 -10.08 -8.86 1.31
CA VAL A 137 -11.29 -8.69 0.47
C VAL A 137 -12.33 -9.76 0.82
N PRO A 138 -13.47 -9.43 1.44
CA PRO A 138 -14.49 -10.41 1.81
C PRO A 138 -15.19 -11.03 0.58
N VAL A 139 -15.57 -12.30 0.69
CA VAL A 139 -16.26 -13.07 -0.35
C VAL A 139 -17.56 -13.65 0.21
N GLY A 140 -18.65 -13.49 -0.53
CA GLY A 140 -19.92 -14.15 -0.21
C GLY A 140 -20.58 -13.68 1.09
N GLY A 141 -20.43 -12.40 1.43
CA GLY A 141 -21.13 -11.80 2.57
C GLY A 141 -20.46 -12.01 3.92
N GLU A 142 -19.16 -12.37 3.93
CA GLU A 142 -18.34 -12.45 5.15
C GLU A 142 -18.48 -11.19 6.01
N ILE A 143 -18.44 -11.38 7.34
CA ILE A 143 -18.30 -10.27 8.29
C ILE A 143 -16.86 -9.76 8.22
N VAL A 144 -16.65 -8.46 8.02
CA VAL A 144 -15.29 -7.91 8.06
C VAL A 144 -14.91 -7.56 9.49
N LEU A 145 -13.80 -8.12 9.96
CA LEU A 145 -13.18 -7.75 11.23
C LEU A 145 -12.06 -6.74 10.97
N ASP A 146 -12.32 -5.46 11.25
CA ASP A 146 -11.42 -4.33 11.01
C ASP A 146 -10.65 -3.97 12.29
N LEU A 147 -9.34 -4.18 12.28
CA LEU A 147 -8.46 -4.02 13.46
C LEU A 147 -7.97 -2.58 13.67
N THR A 148 -8.41 -1.61 12.88
CA THR A 148 -7.82 -0.26 12.84
C THR A 148 -7.97 0.54 14.13
N HIS A 149 -8.87 0.16 15.05
CA HIS A 149 -9.01 0.82 16.36
C HIS A 149 -7.97 0.36 17.40
N LEU A 150 -7.34 -0.80 17.20
CA LEU A 150 -6.34 -1.37 18.10
C LEU A 150 -4.94 -0.96 17.62
N ASP A 151 -4.63 0.33 17.70
CA ASP A 151 -3.45 0.96 17.10
C ASP A 151 -2.38 1.42 18.09
N GLY A 152 -2.39 0.89 19.32
CA GLY A 152 -1.43 1.20 20.36
C GLY A 152 0.03 0.98 19.94
N ILE A 153 0.92 1.87 20.38
CA ILE A 153 2.37 1.83 20.15
C ILE A 153 3.05 2.09 21.48
N HIS A 154 3.92 1.18 21.91
CA HIS A 154 4.59 1.28 23.20
C HIS A 154 6.06 0.88 23.08
N PRO A 155 7.00 1.84 23.02
CA PRO A 155 8.43 1.55 23.12
C PRO A 155 8.72 0.83 24.43
N ALA A 156 9.36 -0.33 24.36
CA ALA A 156 9.62 -1.14 25.54
C ALA A 156 10.68 -0.50 26.44
N ALA A 157 10.65 -0.87 27.72
CA ALA A 157 11.59 -0.34 28.72
C ALA A 157 13.06 -0.73 28.45
N ASP A 158 13.32 -1.71 27.59
CA ASP A 158 14.68 -2.12 27.20
C ASP A 158 15.38 -1.09 26.28
N GLY A 159 14.62 -0.19 25.64
CA GLY A 159 15.14 0.77 24.66
C GLY A 159 15.59 0.14 23.33
N GLU A 160 15.37 -1.16 23.15
CA GLU A 160 15.81 -1.94 22.00
C GLU A 160 14.64 -2.53 21.19
N THR A 161 13.43 -2.51 21.75
CA THR A 161 12.22 -3.01 21.08
C THR A 161 11.03 -2.05 21.21
N VAL A 162 10.05 -2.23 20.34
CA VAL A 162 8.75 -1.56 20.37
C VAL A 162 7.63 -2.59 20.29
N LEU A 163 6.61 -2.42 21.10
CA LEU A 163 5.36 -3.15 21.03
C LEU A 163 4.40 -2.37 20.13
N VAL A 164 3.70 -3.06 19.23
CA VAL A 164 2.74 -2.46 18.32
C VAL A 164 1.45 -3.27 18.23
N GLY A 165 0.31 -2.59 18.21
CA GLY A 165 -1.01 -3.18 17.97
C GLY A 165 -1.28 -3.44 16.48
N PRO A 166 -2.33 -4.21 16.15
CA PRO A 166 -2.63 -4.64 14.77
C PRO A 166 -3.01 -3.48 13.84
N GLY A 167 -3.60 -2.43 14.40
CA GLY A 167 -3.99 -1.20 13.71
C GLY A 167 -2.85 -0.18 13.57
N ALA A 168 -1.70 -0.42 14.22
CA ALA A 168 -0.60 0.55 14.26
C ALA A 168 0.03 0.75 12.89
N LEU A 169 -0.09 1.97 12.37
CA LEU A 169 0.52 2.37 11.09
C LEU A 169 2.01 2.58 11.24
N VAL A 170 2.78 2.19 10.23
CA VAL A 170 4.23 2.37 10.23
C VAL A 170 4.63 3.85 10.32
N ALA A 171 3.85 4.77 9.73
CA ALA A 171 4.10 6.21 9.87
C ALA A 171 3.97 6.71 11.32
N ASN A 172 3.00 6.20 12.08
CA ASN A 172 2.81 6.56 13.49
C ASN A 172 3.94 5.99 14.34
N ILE A 173 4.29 4.72 14.11
CA ILE A 173 5.43 4.07 14.78
C ILE A 173 6.73 4.87 14.51
N ARG A 174 6.96 5.28 13.25
CA ARG A 174 8.11 6.11 12.88
C ARG A 174 8.15 7.44 13.63
N ARG A 175 7.01 8.14 13.73
CA ARG A 175 6.92 9.42 14.45
C ARG A 175 7.29 9.21 15.93
N ASP A 176 6.66 8.26 16.59
CA ASP A 176 6.81 8.02 18.03
C ASP A 176 8.24 7.54 18.39
N LEU A 177 8.88 6.76 17.50
CA LEU A 177 10.27 6.34 17.67
C LEU A 177 11.25 7.49 17.43
N ARG A 178 11.04 8.31 16.40
CA ARG A 178 11.97 9.40 16.04
C ARG A 178 12.06 10.48 17.09
N GLU A 179 10.97 10.79 17.79
CA GLU A 179 10.97 11.71 18.93
C GLU A 179 11.91 11.24 20.07
N ARG A 180 12.25 9.95 20.08
CA ARG A 180 13.15 9.30 21.03
C ARG A 180 14.54 9.01 20.45
N GLY A 181 14.82 9.46 19.22
CA GLY A 181 16.07 9.15 18.52
C GLY A 181 16.20 7.69 18.10
N LEU A 182 15.07 7.01 17.83
CA LEU A 182 14.97 5.61 17.46
C LEU A 182 14.31 5.42 16.09
N ALA A 183 14.54 4.28 15.45
CA ALA A 183 13.98 3.91 14.15
C ALA A 183 13.74 2.40 14.02
N LEU A 184 12.89 1.99 13.08
CA LEU A 184 12.74 0.58 12.71
C LEU A 184 13.96 0.08 11.93
N LYS A 185 14.27 -1.21 12.04
CA LYS A 185 15.33 -1.86 11.24
C LYS A 185 14.91 -2.06 9.79
N GLN A 186 13.72 -2.61 9.56
CA GLN A 186 13.10 -2.79 8.26
C GLN A 186 11.79 -1.99 8.15
N GLU A 187 11.43 -1.61 6.92
CA GLU A 187 10.24 -0.80 6.67
C GLU A 187 9.49 -1.18 5.39
N ILE A 188 8.22 -0.75 5.35
CA ILE A 188 7.37 -0.79 4.16
C ILE A 188 7.56 0.45 3.28
N THR A 189 7.29 0.30 1.99
CA THR A 189 7.32 1.40 1.01
C THR A 189 6.08 2.31 1.08
N ASN A 190 5.05 1.95 1.85
CA ASN A 190 3.81 2.73 2.04
C ASN A 190 3.50 3.01 3.54
N PRO A 191 4.38 3.73 4.27
CA PRO A 191 4.28 3.87 5.72
C PRO A 191 2.99 4.54 6.20
N HIS A 192 2.39 5.41 5.39
CA HIS A 192 1.17 6.14 5.73
C HIS A 192 -0.09 5.30 5.68
N SER A 193 -0.04 4.06 5.18
CA SER A 193 -1.24 3.25 5.03
C SER A 193 -1.06 1.76 5.25
N GLY A 194 0.15 1.24 5.39
CA GLY A 194 0.36 -0.12 5.88
C GLY A 194 0.47 -0.16 7.41
N THR A 195 -0.12 -1.19 8.01
CA THR A 195 0.11 -1.53 9.43
C THR A 195 1.28 -2.50 9.56
N LEU A 196 2.03 -2.43 10.66
CA LEU A 196 3.20 -3.30 10.85
C LEU A 196 2.79 -4.77 10.96
N CYS A 197 1.77 -5.09 11.76
CA CYS A 197 1.25 -6.46 11.88
C CYS A 197 0.66 -7.00 10.57
N GLY A 198 0.04 -6.13 9.76
CA GLY A 198 -0.44 -6.51 8.43
C GLY A 198 0.71 -6.92 7.51
N TRP A 199 1.82 -6.17 7.51
CA TRP A 199 3.01 -6.50 6.73
C TRP A 199 3.74 -7.75 7.23
N ILE A 200 3.77 -7.97 8.55
CA ILE A 200 4.24 -9.23 9.15
C ILE A 200 3.43 -10.41 8.61
N ALA A 201 2.09 -10.31 8.65
CA ALA A 201 1.19 -11.35 8.17
C ALA A 201 1.35 -11.65 6.67
N THR A 202 1.81 -10.68 5.87
CA THR A 202 2.05 -10.87 4.43
C THR A 202 3.47 -11.32 4.07
N GLY A 203 4.35 -11.49 5.07
CA GLY A 203 5.68 -12.09 4.91
C GLY A 203 6.85 -11.10 5.03
N GLY A 204 6.57 -9.80 4.95
CA GLY A 204 7.48 -8.77 5.45
C GLY A 204 8.81 -8.59 4.71
N LEU A 205 8.78 -8.35 3.40
CA LEU A 205 9.95 -7.93 2.61
C LEU A 205 9.82 -6.45 2.19
N GLY A 206 10.94 -5.74 2.15
CA GLY A 206 10.95 -4.31 1.87
C GLY A 206 12.28 -3.64 2.20
N LEU A 207 12.22 -2.37 2.59
CA LEU A 207 13.38 -1.54 2.91
C LEU A 207 14.13 -2.09 4.12
N GLY A 208 15.46 -2.04 4.09
CA GLY A 208 16.30 -2.61 5.15
C GLY A 208 16.48 -4.12 5.08
N ALA A 209 15.75 -4.83 4.21
CA ALA A 209 15.79 -6.29 4.14
C ALA A 209 17.16 -6.83 3.70
N TYR A 210 17.95 -6.08 2.93
CA TYR A 210 19.29 -6.53 2.51
C TYR A 210 20.21 -6.79 3.70
N LYS A 211 20.28 -5.86 4.65
CA LYS A 211 21.13 -5.97 5.85
C LYS A 211 20.47 -6.76 6.97
N TYR A 212 19.21 -6.44 7.26
CA TYR A 212 18.52 -6.97 8.44
C TYR A 212 17.72 -8.24 8.14
N GLY A 213 17.62 -8.65 6.87
CA GLY A 213 16.76 -9.74 6.43
C GLY A 213 15.26 -9.40 6.47
N PRO A 214 14.39 -10.37 6.14
CA PRO A 214 12.93 -10.20 6.27
C PRO A 214 12.52 -9.74 7.67
N VAL A 215 11.37 -9.07 7.79
CA VAL A 215 10.88 -8.50 9.06
C VAL A 215 10.88 -9.52 10.20
N ARG A 216 10.65 -10.82 9.88
CA ARG A 216 10.67 -11.92 10.85
C ARG A 216 11.94 -11.96 11.70
N ARG A 217 13.09 -11.50 11.19
CA ARG A 217 14.36 -11.47 11.93
C ARG A 217 14.37 -10.42 13.04
N SER A 218 13.52 -9.41 12.95
CA SER A 218 13.38 -8.35 13.95
C SER A 218 12.17 -8.57 14.86
N VAL A 219 11.33 -9.57 14.60
CA VAL A 219 10.17 -9.85 15.46
C VAL A 219 10.63 -10.75 16.61
N GLN A 220 10.49 -10.26 17.84
CA GLN A 220 10.88 -10.96 19.07
C GLN A 220 9.71 -11.74 19.70
N ALA A 221 8.48 -11.26 19.49
CA ALA A 221 7.28 -11.94 19.94
C ALA A 221 6.06 -11.50 19.12
N LEU A 222 5.07 -12.38 18.99
CA LEU A 222 3.76 -12.09 18.40
C LEU A 222 2.66 -12.51 19.39
N LEU A 223 1.76 -11.58 19.72
CA LEU A 223 0.51 -11.93 20.39
C LEU A 223 -0.46 -12.45 19.34
N HIS A 224 -0.69 -13.76 19.34
CA HIS A 224 -1.53 -14.45 18.38
C HIS A 224 -2.89 -14.77 19.00
N LEU A 225 -3.95 -14.24 18.41
CA LEU A 225 -5.32 -14.69 18.67
C LEU A 225 -5.69 -15.75 17.64
N ARG A 226 -5.81 -16.98 18.11
CA ARG A 226 -6.20 -18.12 17.29
C ARG A 226 -7.68 -18.04 16.88
N PRO A 227 -8.09 -18.71 15.80
CA PRO A 227 -9.48 -18.74 15.33
C PRO A 227 -10.48 -19.39 16.33
N ASP A 228 -10.00 -20.00 17.41
CA ASP A 228 -10.81 -20.51 18.52
C ASP A 228 -11.06 -19.48 19.64
N GLY A 229 -10.41 -18.32 19.57
CA GLY A 229 -10.51 -17.25 20.56
C GLY A 229 -9.44 -17.30 21.67
N GLU A 230 -8.54 -18.29 21.64
CA GLU A 230 -7.43 -18.38 22.58
C GLU A 230 -6.28 -17.45 22.17
N LEU A 231 -5.65 -16.83 23.18
CA LEU A 231 -4.51 -15.94 23.02
C LEU A 231 -3.24 -16.66 23.44
N GLU A 232 -2.18 -16.52 22.64
CA GLU A 232 -0.86 -17.05 22.95
C GLU A 232 0.23 -16.05 22.53
N THR A 233 1.27 -15.92 23.36
CA THR A 233 2.48 -15.18 22.97
C THR A 233 3.47 -16.13 22.32
N LEU A 234 3.62 -16.00 21.00
CA LEU A 234 4.54 -16.80 20.20
C LEU A 234 5.91 -16.13 20.11
N ARG A 235 6.97 -16.95 20.20
CA ARG A 235 8.38 -16.52 20.06
C ARG A 235 9.07 -17.25 18.89
N PRO A 236 10.23 -16.77 18.40
CA PRO A 236 10.88 -17.32 17.21
C PRO A 236 11.21 -18.82 17.22
N ASP A 237 11.29 -19.43 18.39
CA ASP A 237 11.52 -20.86 18.60
C ASP A 237 10.25 -21.73 18.43
N SER A 238 9.06 -21.12 18.40
CA SER A 238 7.80 -21.80 18.14
C SER A 238 7.59 -22.08 16.65
N GLU A 239 7.15 -23.29 16.32
CA GLU A 239 6.77 -23.65 14.94
C GLU A 239 5.62 -22.77 14.42
N GLU A 240 4.65 -22.46 15.29
CA GLU A 240 3.48 -21.65 14.93
C GLU A 240 3.86 -20.20 14.63
N PHE A 241 4.92 -19.67 15.26
CA PHE A 241 5.43 -18.34 14.98
C PHE A 241 5.82 -18.19 13.51
N ALA A 242 6.58 -19.17 12.98
CA ALA A 242 7.04 -19.13 11.59
C ALA A 242 5.89 -19.19 10.58
N ALA A 243 4.82 -19.94 10.91
CA ALA A 243 3.65 -20.10 10.04
C ALA A 243 2.81 -18.82 9.89
N LEU A 244 2.89 -17.87 10.83
CA LEU A 244 2.13 -16.62 10.72
C LEU A 244 2.64 -15.70 9.59
N PHE A 245 3.92 -15.80 9.22
CA PHE A 245 4.53 -14.97 8.18
C PHE A 245 4.10 -15.44 6.78
N GLY A 246 3.53 -14.52 6.01
CA GLY A 246 3.01 -14.84 4.68
C GLY A 246 1.68 -15.57 4.70
N SER A 247 1.10 -15.88 5.87
CA SER A 247 -0.24 -16.49 6.02
C SER A 247 -1.37 -15.63 5.46
N GLU A 248 -1.12 -14.33 5.28
CA GLU A 248 -2.11 -13.30 4.90
C GLU A 248 -3.32 -13.29 5.85
N GLY A 249 -3.07 -13.53 7.15
CA GLY A 249 -4.08 -13.49 8.21
C GLY A 249 -5.06 -14.67 8.20
N GLN A 250 -4.76 -15.75 7.49
CA GLN A 250 -5.63 -16.94 7.42
C GLN A 250 -5.46 -17.91 8.60
N LEU A 251 -4.42 -17.76 9.42
CA LEU A 251 -4.12 -18.62 10.57
C LEU A 251 -4.48 -17.99 11.92
N GLY A 252 -5.12 -16.83 11.91
CA GLY A 252 -5.54 -16.08 13.10
C GLY A 252 -5.16 -14.61 13.00
N VAL A 253 -5.33 -13.89 14.11
CA VAL A 253 -5.06 -12.46 14.20
C VAL A 253 -3.72 -12.26 14.91
N ILE A 254 -2.82 -11.50 14.28
CA ILE A 254 -1.65 -10.95 14.98
C ILE A 254 -2.14 -9.72 15.76
N ALA A 255 -2.56 -9.93 17.01
CA ALA A 255 -3.10 -8.91 17.89
C ALA A 255 -2.02 -8.01 18.53
N GLY A 256 -0.74 -8.34 18.35
CA GLY A 256 0.37 -7.49 18.76
C GLY A 256 1.70 -8.04 18.29
N ALA A 257 2.70 -7.19 18.13
CA ALA A 257 4.07 -7.60 17.79
C ALA A 257 5.10 -6.83 18.60
N ARG A 258 6.13 -7.53 19.09
CA ARG A 258 7.34 -6.94 19.66
C ARG A 258 8.43 -6.96 18.61
N VAL A 259 8.92 -5.78 18.21
CA VAL A 259 9.86 -5.64 17.10
C VAL A 259 11.10 -4.88 17.54
N GLU A 260 12.26 -5.36 17.12
CA GLU A 260 13.54 -4.69 17.34
C GLU A 260 13.61 -3.34 16.62
N ILE A 261 14.17 -2.37 17.31
CA ILE A 261 14.45 -1.03 16.82
C ILE A 261 15.97 -0.78 16.82
N LYS A 262 16.37 0.37 16.27
CA LYS A 262 17.75 0.83 16.21
C LYS A 262 17.82 2.31 16.57
N SER A 263 19.02 2.79 16.85
CA SER A 263 19.26 4.23 17.00
C SER A 263 19.11 4.95 15.65
N ASP A 264 18.46 6.12 15.67
CA ASP A 264 18.35 7.08 14.56
C ASP A 264 19.37 8.23 14.69
N ALA A 265 20.41 8.06 15.52
CA ALA A 265 21.42 9.11 15.77
C ALA A 265 22.29 9.42 14.55
N PHE A 266 22.30 8.57 13.52
CA PHE A 266 23.07 8.75 12.31
C PHE A 266 22.17 9.08 11.12
N VAL A 267 22.42 10.22 10.49
CA VAL A 267 21.71 10.62 9.26
C VAL A 267 22.10 9.71 8.11
N SER A 268 21.15 8.91 7.65
CA SER A 268 21.29 8.00 6.51
C SER A 268 21.96 8.68 5.30
N LYS A 269 22.91 7.94 4.68
CA LYS A 269 23.73 8.40 3.55
C LYS A 269 23.42 7.56 2.31
N PRO A 270 22.60 8.06 1.37
CA PRO A 270 22.36 7.39 0.10
C PRO A 270 23.47 7.70 -0.91
N TYR A 271 23.85 6.69 -1.69
CA TYR A 271 24.65 6.80 -2.91
C TYR A 271 23.87 6.21 -4.07
N ALA A 272 23.94 6.84 -5.25
CA ALA A 272 23.28 6.33 -6.44
C ALA A 272 24.24 6.26 -7.63
N PHE A 273 24.05 5.24 -8.47
CA PHE A 273 24.85 4.97 -9.66
C PHE A 273 23.93 4.68 -10.83
N SER A 274 24.16 5.33 -11.97
CA SER A 274 23.46 5.10 -13.23
C SER A 274 24.32 4.24 -14.14
N PHE A 275 23.71 3.31 -14.86
CA PHE A 275 24.37 2.36 -15.76
C PHE A 275 23.70 2.38 -17.13
N GLY A 276 24.51 2.22 -18.19
CA GLY A 276 24.03 2.22 -19.58
C GLY A 276 23.24 0.97 -20.00
N ALA A 277 23.24 -0.07 -19.16
CA ALA A 277 22.57 -1.34 -19.43
C ALA A 277 22.24 -2.06 -18.12
N VAL A 278 21.19 -2.88 -18.15
CA VAL A 278 20.78 -3.70 -17.00
C VAL A 278 21.89 -4.69 -16.58
N ASP A 279 22.64 -5.26 -17.52
CA ASP A 279 23.76 -6.16 -17.24
C ASP A 279 24.82 -5.52 -16.34
N HIS A 280 25.16 -4.25 -16.60
CA HIS A 280 26.14 -3.52 -15.81
C HIS A 280 25.62 -3.22 -14.39
N ALA A 281 24.32 -2.91 -14.26
CA ALA A 281 23.69 -2.71 -12.95
C ALA A 281 23.65 -4.01 -12.14
N VAL A 282 23.36 -5.15 -12.78
CA VAL A 282 23.39 -6.48 -12.16
C VAL A 282 24.80 -6.87 -11.76
N ALA A 283 25.80 -6.69 -12.64
CA ALA A 283 27.20 -6.92 -12.30
C ALA A 283 27.65 -6.07 -11.12
N PHE A 284 27.20 -4.82 -11.03
CA PHE A 284 27.44 -3.97 -9.88
C PHE A 284 26.79 -4.51 -8.60
N MET A 285 25.53 -4.95 -8.66
CA MET A 285 24.85 -5.56 -7.51
C MET A 285 25.50 -6.87 -7.06
N GLU A 286 25.98 -7.70 -7.99
CA GLU A 286 26.78 -8.89 -7.66
C GLU A 286 28.08 -8.52 -6.93
N MET A 287 28.78 -7.49 -7.38
CA MET A 287 29.95 -6.98 -6.67
C MET A 287 29.60 -6.47 -5.25
N VAL A 288 28.46 -5.78 -5.09
CA VAL A 288 27.98 -5.33 -3.77
C VAL A 288 27.76 -6.50 -2.82
N ARG A 289 27.30 -7.66 -3.32
CA ARG A 289 27.12 -8.88 -2.53
C ARG A 289 28.43 -9.51 -2.08
N GLU A 290 29.48 -9.40 -2.90
CA GLU A 290 30.81 -9.90 -2.57
C GLU A 290 31.58 -8.98 -1.61
N TRP A 291 31.13 -7.74 -1.45
CA TRP A 291 31.78 -6.79 -0.54
C TRP A 291 31.46 -7.10 0.92
N GLU A 292 32.41 -6.76 1.80
CA GLU A 292 32.15 -6.67 3.25
C GLU A 292 31.24 -5.47 3.61
N LEU A 293 30.76 -4.72 2.60
CA LEU A 293 29.79 -3.65 2.80
C LEU A 293 28.45 -4.23 3.24
N GLN A 294 27.82 -3.52 4.15
CA GLN A 294 26.49 -3.84 4.67
C GLN A 294 25.58 -2.63 4.44
N PRO A 295 25.33 -2.23 3.17
CA PRO A 295 24.30 -1.24 2.90
C PRO A 295 22.98 -1.74 3.47
N THR A 296 22.20 -0.86 4.08
CA THR A 296 20.91 -1.24 4.66
C THR A 296 19.89 -1.57 3.58
N SER A 297 19.89 -0.79 2.50
CA SER A 297 19.02 -1.00 1.34
C SER A 297 19.81 -0.90 0.04
N VAL A 298 19.44 -1.74 -0.93
CA VAL A 298 19.95 -1.71 -2.30
C VAL A 298 18.75 -1.74 -3.25
N LEU A 299 18.43 -0.58 -3.83
CA LEU A 299 17.27 -0.38 -4.69
C LEU A 299 17.71 -0.29 -6.14
N TYR A 300 16.91 -0.83 -7.05
CA TYR A 300 17.11 -0.74 -8.49
C TYR A 300 15.87 -0.10 -9.14
N PHE A 301 16.10 0.84 -10.06
CA PHE A 301 15.09 1.45 -10.92
C PHE A 301 15.54 1.35 -12.38
N ASP A 302 14.65 0.91 -13.27
CA ASP A 302 14.97 0.91 -14.71
C ASP A 302 14.85 2.30 -15.35
N HIS A 303 15.32 2.41 -16.60
CA HIS A 303 15.33 3.68 -17.33
C HIS A 303 13.94 4.25 -17.61
N GLU A 304 12.91 3.42 -17.84
CA GLU A 304 11.54 3.89 -18.08
C GLU A 304 10.86 4.34 -16.79
N TYR A 305 11.18 3.69 -15.67
CA TYR A 305 10.81 4.11 -14.32
C TYR A 305 11.44 5.47 -14.02
N MET A 306 12.70 5.66 -14.37
CA MET A 306 13.40 6.91 -14.12
C MET A 306 12.88 8.08 -14.95
N LYS A 307 12.58 7.87 -16.24
CA LYS A 307 11.97 8.90 -17.10
C LYS A 307 10.66 9.43 -16.51
N ILE A 308 9.74 8.52 -16.14
CA ILE A 308 8.45 8.94 -15.57
C ILE A 308 8.63 9.61 -14.21
N THR A 309 9.56 9.13 -13.38
CA THR A 309 9.87 9.74 -12.08
C THR A 309 10.41 11.16 -12.26
N ALA A 310 11.37 11.35 -13.18
CA ALA A 310 11.91 12.67 -13.53
C ALA A 310 10.80 13.63 -13.97
N GLU A 311 9.90 13.17 -14.84
CA GLU A 311 8.78 13.97 -15.34
C GLU A 311 7.81 14.37 -14.22
N VAL A 312 7.40 13.43 -13.36
CA VAL A 312 6.47 13.73 -12.27
C VAL A 312 7.11 14.64 -11.23
N GLN A 313 8.35 14.38 -10.81
CA GLN A 313 9.07 15.23 -9.86
C GLN A 313 9.31 16.63 -10.42
N ALA A 314 9.61 16.76 -11.71
CA ALA A 314 9.77 18.06 -12.35
C ALA A 314 8.44 18.84 -12.40
N THR A 315 7.32 18.18 -12.69
CA THR A 315 5.99 18.81 -12.62
C THR A 315 5.66 19.26 -11.20
N ARG A 316 5.93 18.40 -10.19
CA ARG A 316 5.74 18.72 -8.78
C ARG A 316 6.51 19.96 -8.35
N HIS A 317 7.83 19.95 -8.53
CA HIS A 317 8.70 21.05 -8.10
C HIS A 317 8.49 22.32 -8.91
N ARG A 318 8.03 22.23 -10.17
CA ARG A 318 7.57 23.40 -10.92
C ARG A 318 6.39 24.07 -10.22
N ARG A 319 5.34 23.32 -9.88
CA ARG A 319 4.18 23.84 -9.16
C ARG A 319 4.56 24.44 -7.81
N LEU A 320 5.38 23.74 -7.03
CA LEU A 320 5.84 24.23 -5.72
C LEU A 320 6.70 25.49 -5.85
N LEU A 321 7.52 25.59 -6.90
CA LEU A 321 8.28 26.79 -7.21
C LEU A 321 7.36 27.96 -7.56
N ASP A 322 6.35 27.74 -8.41
CA ASP A 322 5.40 28.78 -8.80
C ASP A 322 4.62 29.29 -7.56
N GLN A 323 4.17 28.38 -6.69
CA GLN A 323 3.57 28.71 -5.39
C GLN A 323 4.52 29.49 -4.47
N ALA A 324 5.78 29.07 -4.36
CA ALA A 324 6.77 29.76 -3.53
C ALA A 324 7.07 31.19 -4.02
N VAL A 325 7.06 31.39 -5.34
CA VAL A 325 7.20 32.71 -5.97
C VAL A 325 5.98 33.58 -5.68
N GLU A 326 4.77 33.05 -5.80
CA GLU A 326 3.52 33.74 -5.44
C GLU A 326 3.50 34.13 -3.95
N GLU A 327 3.98 33.25 -3.07
CA GLU A 327 4.10 33.49 -1.63
C GLU A 327 5.21 34.48 -1.25
N SER A 328 6.08 34.84 -2.21
CA SER A 328 7.30 35.63 -1.98
C SER A 328 8.24 35.00 -0.94
N ASP A 329 8.32 33.66 -0.93
CA ASP A 329 9.17 32.88 -0.04
C ASP A 329 10.49 32.56 -0.74
N GLU A 330 11.53 33.36 -0.48
CA GLU A 330 12.84 33.23 -1.13
C GLU A 330 13.52 31.89 -0.85
N LEU A 331 13.41 31.37 0.38
CA LEU A 331 14.05 30.12 0.79
C LEU A 331 13.41 28.93 0.05
N LYS A 332 12.07 28.87 0.02
CA LYS A 332 11.37 27.86 -0.78
C LYS A 332 11.67 28.02 -2.25
N THR A 333 11.66 29.25 -2.78
CA THR A 333 11.96 29.50 -4.20
C THR A 333 13.33 28.95 -4.60
N ARG A 334 14.37 29.17 -3.78
CA ARG A 334 15.72 28.63 -4.03
C ARG A 334 15.73 27.10 -3.95
N ARG A 335 15.10 26.51 -2.93
CA ARG A 335 15.01 25.07 -2.75
C ARG A 335 14.28 24.39 -3.91
N GLU A 336 13.06 24.83 -4.23
CA GLU A 336 12.23 24.23 -5.26
C GLU A 336 12.84 24.39 -6.65
N ARG A 337 13.56 25.49 -6.91
CA ARG A 337 14.34 25.66 -8.14
C ARG A 337 15.46 24.62 -8.26
N ARG A 338 16.24 24.42 -7.21
CA ARG A 338 17.31 23.41 -7.18
C ARG A 338 16.75 22.00 -7.32
N ASP A 339 15.66 21.71 -6.61
CA ASP A 339 15.03 20.39 -6.63
C ASP A 339 14.40 20.14 -8.02
N LEU A 340 13.84 21.17 -8.68
CA LEU A 340 13.40 21.08 -10.07
C LEU A 340 14.54 20.83 -11.07
N GLU A 341 15.67 21.52 -10.92
CA GLU A 341 16.87 21.28 -11.72
C GLU A 341 17.39 19.84 -11.51
N THR A 342 17.38 19.38 -10.27
CA THR A 342 17.75 18.00 -9.90
C THR A 342 16.80 17.00 -10.57
N ALA A 343 15.48 17.20 -10.47
CA ALA A 343 14.49 16.34 -11.10
C ALA A 343 14.66 16.26 -12.62
N ARG A 344 14.90 17.41 -13.28
CA ARG A 344 15.18 17.45 -14.72
C ARG A 344 16.45 16.70 -15.10
N SER A 345 17.47 16.73 -14.25
CA SER A 345 18.73 16.01 -14.50
C SER A 345 18.56 14.49 -14.48
N LEU A 346 17.53 13.98 -13.81
CA LEU A 346 17.21 12.54 -13.77
C LEU A 346 16.73 12.00 -15.12
N ASP A 347 16.27 12.85 -16.05
CA ASP A 347 15.90 12.39 -17.40
C ASP A 347 17.09 11.80 -18.16
N SER A 348 18.32 12.19 -17.78
CA SER A 348 19.55 11.66 -18.35
C SER A 348 20.06 10.38 -17.68
N VAL A 349 19.40 9.88 -16.64
CA VAL A 349 19.77 8.62 -15.98
C VAL A 349 19.04 7.45 -16.64
N GLU A 350 19.68 6.28 -16.64
CA GLU A 350 19.11 5.07 -17.21
C GLU A 350 18.81 4.06 -16.10
N HIS A 351 19.56 2.97 -16.02
CA HIS A 351 19.42 1.98 -14.95
C HIS A 351 20.08 2.49 -13.68
N VAL A 352 19.34 2.66 -12.59
CA VAL A 352 19.85 3.26 -11.36
C VAL A 352 19.89 2.24 -10.24
N VAL A 353 21.02 2.17 -9.53
CA VAL A 353 21.15 1.46 -8.24
C VAL A 353 21.38 2.47 -7.13
N VAL A 354 20.55 2.43 -6.09
CA VAL A 354 20.66 3.25 -4.88
C VAL A 354 21.09 2.38 -3.70
N LEU A 355 22.18 2.74 -3.05
CA LEU A 355 22.70 2.13 -1.84
C LEU A 355 22.47 3.07 -0.66
N GLU A 356 21.99 2.54 0.46
CA GLU A 356 21.78 3.30 1.69
C GLU A 356 22.69 2.81 2.81
N PHE A 357 23.31 3.74 3.55
CA PHE A 357 24.06 3.45 4.77
C PHE A 357 23.46 4.23 5.94
N ASP A 358 22.91 3.54 6.91
CA ASP A 358 22.16 4.11 8.05
C ASP A 358 22.94 4.09 9.37
N THR A 359 24.15 3.51 9.40
CA THR A 359 25.05 3.59 10.55
C THR A 359 26.35 4.28 10.19
N ARG A 360 26.95 4.94 11.19
CA ARG A 360 28.28 5.55 11.06
C ARG A 360 29.35 4.52 10.69
N ALA A 361 29.32 3.35 11.30
CA ALA A 361 30.31 2.29 11.08
C ALA A 361 30.26 1.76 9.64
N ASP A 362 29.05 1.54 9.10
CA ASP A 362 28.88 1.07 7.73
C ASP A 362 29.24 2.16 6.72
N TYR A 363 28.94 3.42 7.03
CA TYR A 363 29.37 4.56 6.22
C TYR A 363 30.90 4.72 6.19
N GLU A 364 31.57 4.62 7.34
CA GLU A 364 33.03 4.67 7.42
C GLU A 364 33.69 3.48 6.69
N ARG A 365 33.07 2.29 6.75
CA ARG A 365 33.49 1.13 5.95
C ARG A 365 33.31 1.37 4.45
N CYS A 366 32.18 1.95 4.05
CA CYS A 366 31.89 2.35 2.67
C CYS A 366 32.97 3.28 2.10
N LEU A 367 33.43 4.26 2.88
CA LEU A 367 34.48 5.19 2.45
C LEU A 367 35.85 4.53 2.20
N ARG A 368 36.08 3.29 2.64
CA ARG A 368 37.32 2.54 2.32
C ARG A 368 37.32 2.00 0.89
N TYR A 369 36.16 1.91 0.25
CA TYR A 369 36.05 1.41 -1.11
C TYR A 369 36.33 2.55 -2.10
N PRO A 370 37.24 2.36 -3.09
CA PRO A 370 37.65 3.44 -4.01
C PRO A 370 36.50 4.07 -4.80
N LEU A 371 35.39 3.35 -4.95
CA LEU A 371 34.18 3.84 -5.60
C LEU A 371 33.55 5.03 -4.83
N PHE A 372 33.59 4.99 -3.50
CA PHE A 372 32.96 5.97 -2.62
C PHE A 372 33.95 7.04 -2.15
N ALA A 373 35.21 6.65 -1.91
CA ALA A 373 36.29 7.52 -1.45
C ALA A 373 36.53 8.72 -2.39
N PRO A 374 36.74 9.93 -1.85
CA PRO A 374 37.30 11.05 -2.62
C PRO A 374 38.67 10.67 -3.20
N GLY A 375 38.86 10.79 -4.51
CA GLY A 375 40.13 10.46 -5.17
C GLY A 375 40.48 8.98 -5.26
N GLY A 376 39.57 8.06 -4.89
CA GLY A 376 39.82 6.61 -4.97
C GLY A 376 40.07 6.13 -6.41
N ASP A 377 40.98 5.16 -6.58
CA ASP A 377 41.26 4.54 -7.89
C ASP A 377 40.08 3.71 -8.38
N ARG A 378 39.45 4.17 -9.45
CA ARG A 378 38.24 3.55 -10.04
C ARG A 378 38.52 2.66 -11.23
N ARG A 379 39.80 2.38 -11.55
CA ARG A 379 40.18 1.52 -12.70
C ARG A 379 39.50 0.14 -12.67
N ARG A 380 39.36 -0.46 -11.49
CA ARG A 380 38.69 -1.75 -11.29
C ARG A 380 37.19 -1.76 -11.65
N TYR A 381 36.56 -0.58 -11.74
CA TYR A 381 35.12 -0.44 -12.04
C TYR A 381 34.86 0.08 -13.46
N ARG A 382 35.91 0.28 -14.28
CA ARG A 382 35.79 0.92 -15.60
C ARG A 382 34.86 0.15 -16.54
N ASP A 383 34.88 -1.18 -16.45
CA ASP A 383 34.10 -2.07 -17.32
C ASP A 383 32.59 -2.03 -17.02
N LEU A 384 32.19 -1.51 -15.86
CA LEU A 384 30.77 -1.35 -15.49
C LEU A 384 30.08 -0.17 -16.19
N GLN A 385 30.80 0.67 -16.94
CA GLN A 385 30.23 1.81 -17.68
C GLN A 385 29.21 2.62 -16.87
N TYR A 386 29.60 3.00 -15.65
CA TYR A 386 28.71 3.64 -14.69
C TYR A 386 28.96 5.15 -14.57
N ARG A 387 27.94 5.88 -14.15
CA ARG A 387 28.01 7.28 -13.72
C ARG A 387 27.53 7.38 -12.27
N ARG A 388 28.44 7.75 -11.36
CA ARG A 388 28.05 8.10 -9.98
C ARG A 388 27.21 9.38 -9.99
N LEU A 389 26.04 9.32 -9.38
CA LEU A 389 25.13 10.45 -9.31
C LEU A 389 25.52 11.42 -8.18
N THR A 390 25.05 12.66 -8.30
CA THR A 390 25.28 13.68 -7.27
C THR A 390 24.55 13.33 -5.98
N VAL A 391 24.97 13.94 -4.86
CA VAL A 391 24.32 13.77 -3.56
C VAL A 391 22.84 14.16 -3.63
N HIS A 392 22.50 15.27 -4.30
CA HIS A 392 21.11 15.71 -4.45
C HIS A 392 20.26 14.70 -5.23
N GLN A 393 20.78 14.15 -6.33
CA GLN A 393 20.09 13.08 -7.07
C GLN A 393 19.91 11.84 -6.22
N ALA A 394 20.94 11.39 -5.49
CA ALA A 394 20.86 10.23 -4.62
C ALA A 394 19.82 10.40 -3.50
N HIS A 395 19.74 11.58 -2.89
CA HIS A 395 18.71 11.87 -1.89
C HIS A 395 17.30 11.92 -2.49
N MET A 396 17.11 12.55 -3.65
CA MET A 396 15.80 12.56 -4.34
C MET A 396 15.32 11.14 -4.67
N LEU A 397 16.21 10.28 -5.17
CA LEU A 397 15.92 8.87 -5.45
C LEU A 397 15.65 8.07 -4.18
N TRP A 398 16.37 8.36 -3.10
CA TRP A 398 16.13 7.73 -1.81
C TRP A 398 14.76 8.12 -1.26
N ASP A 399 14.38 9.40 -1.32
CA ASP A 399 13.08 9.88 -0.84
C ASP A 399 11.91 9.32 -1.68
N HIS A 400 12.15 9.05 -2.96
CA HIS A 400 11.19 8.40 -3.86
C HIS A 400 10.74 7.00 -3.39
N ARG A 401 11.51 6.32 -2.54
CA ARG A 401 11.20 4.97 -2.02
C ARG A 401 9.83 4.83 -1.34
N TYR A 402 9.25 5.93 -0.88
CA TYR A 402 7.92 5.96 -0.23
C TYR A 402 6.78 6.39 -1.17
N ALA A 403 7.08 6.64 -2.45
CA ALA A 403 6.12 7.12 -3.43
C ALA A 403 6.11 6.30 -4.75
N PRO A 404 6.23 4.96 -4.73
CA PRO A 404 6.27 4.17 -5.97
C PRO A 404 4.99 4.30 -6.80
N VAL A 405 3.86 4.61 -6.16
CA VAL A 405 2.56 4.80 -6.84
C VAL A 405 2.39 6.16 -7.53
N GLN A 406 3.33 7.10 -7.34
CA GLN A 406 3.25 8.47 -7.90
C GLN A 406 3.07 8.47 -9.42
N MET A 407 3.63 7.48 -10.12
CA MET A 407 3.51 7.34 -11.58
C MET A 407 2.07 7.12 -12.07
N LYS A 408 1.13 6.74 -11.19
CA LYS A 408 -0.31 6.65 -11.52
C LYS A 408 -0.90 8.00 -11.96
N SER A 409 -0.29 9.12 -11.57
CA SER A 409 -0.66 10.44 -12.09
C SER A 409 -0.55 10.54 -13.62
N ARG A 410 0.28 9.71 -14.26
CA ARG A 410 0.50 9.70 -15.71
C ARG A 410 -0.32 8.65 -16.45
N GLY A 411 -0.86 7.65 -15.76
CA GLY A 411 -1.69 6.59 -16.35
C GLY A 411 -2.81 6.18 -15.39
N PRO A 412 -4.08 6.13 -15.82
CA PRO A 412 -5.22 5.92 -14.92
C PRO A 412 -5.27 4.54 -14.23
N SER A 413 -4.29 3.67 -14.46
CA SER A 413 -4.06 2.41 -13.75
C SER A 413 -2.59 2.02 -13.79
N MET A 414 -2.15 1.32 -12.73
CA MET A 414 -0.88 0.61 -12.65
C MET A 414 -1.19 -0.88 -12.55
N LEU A 415 -0.84 -1.63 -13.59
CA LEU A 415 -0.91 -3.09 -13.58
C LEU A 415 0.46 -3.62 -13.16
N VAL A 416 0.51 -4.29 -12.01
CA VAL A 416 1.78 -4.68 -11.38
C VAL A 416 1.86 -6.20 -11.25
N SER A 417 2.99 -6.77 -11.68
CA SER A 417 3.42 -8.11 -11.29
C SER A 417 4.53 -7.95 -10.25
N GLU A 418 4.36 -8.56 -9.09
CA GLU A 418 5.32 -8.50 -7.99
C GLU A 418 5.74 -9.91 -7.57
N VAL A 419 7.04 -10.18 -7.66
CA VAL A 419 7.64 -11.51 -7.56
C VAL A 419 8.99 -11.42 -6.87
N VAL A 420 9.45 -12.52 -6.29
CA VAL A 420 10.84 -12.67 -5.87
C VAL A 420 11.57 -13.50 -6.90
N LEU A 421 12.70 -13.01 -7.41
CA LEU A 421 13.46 -13.62 -8.50
C LEU A 421 14.94 -13.73 -8.13
N PRO A 422 15.66 -14.81 -8.50
CA PRO A 422 17.10 -14.86 -8.37
C PRO A 422 17.79 -13.74 -9.18
N LEU A 423 18.75 -13.03 -8.58
CA LEU A 423 19.52 -11.95 -9.22
C LEU A 423 20.16 -12.41 -10.53
N ALA A 424 20.70 -13.63 -10.55
CA ALA A 424 21.30 -14.26 -11.73
C ALA A 424 20.34 -14.43 -12.92
N ARG A 425 19.02 -14.33 -12.69
CA ARG A 425 17.97 -14.44 -13.71
C ARG A 425 17.28 -13.12 -14.01
N PHE A 426 17.68 -12.04 -13.34
CA PHE A 426 17.02 -10.74 -13.45
C PHE A 426 17.15 -10.12 -14.85
N VAL A 427 18.36 -10.15 -15.44
CA VAL A 427 18.58 -9.68 -16.83
C VAL A 427 17.69 -10.45 -17.81
N GLU A 428 17.72 -11.79 -17.73
CA GLU A 428 16.94 -12.68 -18.60
C GLU A 428 15.43 -12.37 -18.50
N TYR A 429 14.93 -12.10 -17.29
CA TYR A 429 13.56 -11.69 -17.05
C TYR A 429 13.23 -10.33 -17.67
N CYS A 430 14.05 -9.29 -17.42
CA CYS A 430 13.86 -7.96 -17.99
C CYS A 430 13.86 -8.00 -19.52
N ASP A 431 14.86 -8.64 -20.13
CA ASP A 431 14.94 -8.77 -21.58
C ASP A 431 13.72 -9.48 -22.16
N PHE A 432 13.25 -10.53 -21.49
CA PHE A 432 12.10 -11.31 -21.94
C PHE A 432 10.85 -10.44 -21.94
N LEU A 433 10.63 -9.69 -20.86
CA LEU A 433 9.49 -8.80 -20.73
C LEU A 433 9.56 -7.62 -21.70
N THR A 434 10.74 -7.04 -21.93
CA THR A 434 10.91 -5.99 -22.93
C THR A 434 10.59 -6.52 -24.34
N ALA A 435 11.08 -7.70 -24.70
CA ALA A 435 10.83 -8.26 -26.03
C ALA A 435 9.39 -8.73 -26.24
N SER A 436 8.76 -9.28 -25.20
CA SER A 436 7.38 -9.76 -25.23
C SER A 436 6.40 -8.63 -24.92
N VAL A 437 6.26 -8.21 -23.67
CA VAL A 437 5.24 -7.24 -23.24
C VAL A 437 5.45 -5.87 -23.89
N THR A 438 6.61 -5.24 -23.73
CA THR A 438 6.86 -3.91 -24.32
C THR A 438 6.88 -3.99 -25.84
N GLY A 439 7.52 -5.02 -26.41
CA GLY A 439 7.52 -5.27 -27.85
C GLY A 439 6.11 -5.38 -28.43
N TRP A 440 5.23 -6.19 -27.83
CA TRP A 440 3.87 -6.41 -28.32
C TRP A 440 2.97 -5.20 -28.17
N THR A 441 3.12 -4.45 -27.09
CA THR A 441 2.20 -3.37 -26.72
C THR A 441 2.69 -1.98 -27.11
N ASN A 442 3.97 -1.84 -27.46
CA ASN A 442 4.63 -0.53 -27.56
C ASN A 442 4.42 0.34 -26.31
N ASN A 443 4.19 -0.30 -25.17
CA ASN A 443 4.02 0.32 -23.86
C ASN A 443 5.20 -0.13 -22.99
N PRO A 444 6.16 0.77 -22.72
CA PRO A 444 7.36 0.40 -21.97
C PRO A 444 7.01 -0.02 -20.55
N LEU A 445 7.53 -1.17 -20.12
CA LEU A 445 7.45 -1.60 -18.73
C LEU A 445 8.38 -0.75 -17.87
N LYS A 446 7.95 -0.54 -16.63
CA LYS A 446 8.74 0.08 -15.57
C LYS A 446 9.05 -0.98 -14.53
N THR A 447 10.27 -1.02 -14.06
CA THR A 447 10.77 -2.06 -13.16
C THR A 447 11.45 -1.39 -11.99
N GLU A 448 10.95 -1.73 -10.81
CA GLU A 448 11.59 -1.44 -9.53
C GLU A 448 11.98 -2.77 -8.89
N ALA A 449 13.14 -2.83 -8.26
CA ALA A 449 13.54 -4.01 -7.51
C ALA A 449 14.33 -3.68 -6.25
N HIS A 450 14.19 -4.53 -5.24
CA HIS A 450 14.92 -4.46 -3.98
C HIS A 450 15.78 -5.71 -3.88
N LEU A 451 17.10 -5.53 -3.81
CA LEU A 451 18.01 -6.66 -3.60
C LEU A 451 17.82 -7.19 -2.17
N LEU A 452 17.63 -8.48 -2.04
CA LEU A 452 17.44 -9.20 -0.78
C LEU A 452 18.74 -9.91 -0.38
N PRO A 453 18.83 -10.42 0.87
CA PRO A 453 19.89 -11.35 1.23
C PRO A 453 19.88 -12.56 0.29
N ASP A 454 21.03 -13.23 0.15
CA ASP A 454 21.17 -14.50 -0.59
C ASP A 454 21.08 -14.40 -2.12
N GLY A 455 21.03 -13.19 -2.69
CA GLY A 455 21.03 -12.98 -4.13
C GLY A 455 19.67 -13.17 -4.79
N GLU A 456 18.60 -12.95 -4.02
CA GLU A 456 17.25 -12.75 -4.56
C GLU A 456 16.95 -11.26 -4.74
N MET A 457 15.96 -10.94 -5.55
CA MET A 457 15.41 -9.60 -5.71
C MET A 457 13.89 -9.65 -5.57
N LEU A 458 13.32 -8.75 -4.78
CA LEU A 458 11.89 -8.44 -4.83
C LEU A 458 11.67 -7.49 -6.02
N VAL A 459 11.01 -7.97 -7.06
CA VAL A 459 10.85 -7.27 -8.35
C VAL A 459 9.38 -6.89 -8.56
N GLN A 460 9.15 -5.62 -8.87
CA GLN A 460 7.88 -5.09 -9.35
C GLN A 460 8.01 -4.71 -10.82
N SER A 461 7.24 -5.36 -11.69
CA SER A 461 7.11 -5.04 -13.11
C SER A 461 5.77 -4.34 -13.34
N ILE A 462 5.82 -3.10 -13.80
CA ILE A 462 4.70 -2.15 -13.82
C ILE A 462 4.38 -1.78 -15.27
N LEU A 463 3.12 -1.99 -15.66
CA LEU A 463 2.55 -1.57 -16.92
C LEU A 463 1.46 -0.53 -16.66
N LEU A 464 1.61 0.68 -17.20
CA LEU A 464 0.57 1.70 -17.12
C LEU A 464 -0.56 1.38 -18.09
N ALA A 465 -1.80 1.48 -17.63
CA ALA A 465 -2.97 1.15 -18.43
C ALA A 465 -4.11 2.15 -18.16
N ASP A 466 -5.08 2.21 -19.07
CA ASP A 466 -6.30 2.96 -18.84
C ASP A 466 -7.51 2.05 -18.62
N THR A 467 -7.96 1.95 -17.36
CA THR A 467 -9.12 1.16 -16.89
C THR A 467 -10.41 1.42 -17.67
N GLY A 468 -10.58 2.61 -18.26
CA GLY A 468 -11.75 2.98 -19.05
C GLY A 468 -11.77 2.40 -20.47
N THR A 469 -10.68 1.77 -20.92
CA THR A 469 -10.53 1.29 -22.30
C THR A 469 -10.65 -0.22 -22.41
N HIS A 470 -11.08 -0.71 -23.58
CA HIS A 470 -11.00 -2.13 -23.90
C HIS A 470 -9.55 -2.66 -23.87
N ARG A 471 -8.54 -1.79 -24.04
CA ARG A 471 -7.11 -2.14 -23.95
C ARG A 471 -6.72 -2.61 -22.56
N HIS A 472 -7.30 -2.05 -21.49
CA HIS A 472 -7.05 -2.51 -20.12
C HIS A 472 -7.38 -3.98 -19.94
N LYS A 473 -8.46 -4.46 -20.56
CA LYS A 473 -8.84 -5.88 -20.49
C LYS A 473 -7.76 -6.78 -21.12
N LEU A 474 -7.12 -6.32 -22.19
CA LEU A 474 -5.98 -7.02 -22.79
C LEU A 474 -4.74 -6.94 -21.88
N TYR A 475 -4.39 -5.75 -21.38
CA TYR A 475 -3.20 -5.57 -20.54
C TYR A 475 -3.30 -6.29 -19.20
N LEU A 476 -4.50 -6.45 -18.66
CA LEU A 476 -4.71 -7.25 -17.46
C LEU A 476 -4.26 -8.71 -17.66
N THR A 477 -4.34 -9.25 -18.87
CA THR A 477 -3.82 -10.61 -19.17
C THR A 477 -2.29 -10.65 -19.29
N LEU A 478 -1.62 -9.50 -19.32
CA LEU A 478 -0.16 -9.42 -19.33
C LEU A 478 0.43 -9.50 -17.92
N VAL A 479 -0.30 -9.06 -16.87
CA VAL A 479 0.09 -9.30 -15.47
C VAL A 479 0.37 -10.79 -15.21
N PRO A 480 -0.58 -11.71 -15.49
CA PRO A 480 -0.34 -13.12 -15.26
C PRO A 480 0.72 -13.71 -16.18
N PHE A 481 0.92 -13.14 -17.37
CA PHE A 481 2.02 -13.52 -18.26
C PHE A 481 3.39 -13.16 -17.65
N MET A 482 3.56 -11.94 -17.11
CA MET A 482 4.78 -11.51 -16.42
C MET A 482 5.08 -12.38 -15.20
N THR A 483 4.05 -12.66 -14.39
CA THR A 483 4.19 -13.54 -13.22
C THR A 483 4.63 -14.95 -13.64
N GLN A 484 4.03 -15.54 -14.68
CA GLN A 484 4.48 -16.86 -15.18
C GLN A 484 5.93 -16.83 -15.66
N ALA A 485 6.36 -15.77 -16.35
CA ALA A 485 7.74 -15.65 -16.83
C ALA A 485 8.74 -15.67 -15.66
N ALA A 486 8.45 -14.95 -14.57
CA ALA A 486 9.28 -14.99 -13.38
C ALA A 486 9.35 -16.39 -12.75
N LEU A 487 8.19 -17.07 -12.63
CA LEU A 487 8.14 -18.43 -12.07
C LEU A 487 8.96 -19.43 -12.91
N ARG A 488 8.97 -19.31 -14.26
CA ARG A 488 9.79 -20.17 -15.14
C ARG A 488 11.28 -19.94 -15.01
N LEU A 489 11.68 -18.75 -14.56
CA LEU A 489 13.06 -18.40 -14.28
C LEU A 489 13.46 -18.74 -12.84
N GLY A 490 12.69 -19.57 -12.14
CA GLY A 490 12.96 -19.99 -10.76
C GLY A 490 12.57 -18.96 -9.71
N GLY A 491 11.76 -17.96 -10.08
CA GLY A 491 11.16 -17.03 -9.12
C GLY A 491 9.97 -17.63 -8.37
N ARG A 492 9.45 -16.85 -7.42
CA ARG A 492 8.27 -17.17 -6.60
C ARG A 492 7.38 -15.96 -6.42
N LEU A 493 6.12 -16.19 -6.03
CA LEU A 493 5.19 -15.11 -5.70
C LEU A 493 5.65 -14.40 -4.42
N TYR A 494 5.51 -13.07 -4.38
CA TYR A 494 5.65 -12.34 -3.11
C TYR A 494 4.38 -12.46 -2.27
N GLY A 495 3.22 -12.26 -2.89
CA GLY A 495 1.90 -12.44 -2.29
C GLY A 495 0.99 -13.32 -3.13
N THR A 496 0.09 -14.07 -2.50
CA THR A 496 -0.83 -14.97 -3.20
C THR A 496 -2.27 -14.46 -3.16
N GLY A 497 -2.80 -14.26 -1.96
CA GLY A 497 -4.16 -13.80 -1.72
C GLY A 497 -5.23 -14.47 -2.59
N LEU A 498 -6.18 -13.66 -3.04
CA LEU A 498 -7.26 -14.04 -3.96
C LEU A 498 -6.86 -13.86 -5.43
N TRP A 499 -6.08 -12.83 -5.76
CA TRP A 499 -5.81 -12.43 -7.14
C TRP A 499 -4.74 -13.28 -7.82
N ASN A 500 -3.84 -13.92 -7.06
CA ASN A 500 -2.84 -14.84 -7.58
C ASN A 500 -3.20 -16.32 -7.37
N LEU A 501 -4.44 -16.65 -6.98
CA LEU A 501 -4.91 -18.05 -6.93
C LEU A 501 -4.64 -18.87 -8.20
N PRO A 502 -4.71 -18.31 -9.43
CA PRO A 502 -4.41 -19.09 -10.64
C PRO A 502 -2.98 -19.63 -10.73
N PHE A 503 -2.02 -19.06 -9.98
CA PHE A 503 -0.62 -19.48 -10.01
C PHE A 503 -0.27 -20.54 -8.98
N LEU A 504 -1.22 -20.89 -8.10
CA LEU A 504 -1.02 -21.90 -7.09
C LEU A 504 -0.63 -23.26 -7.71
N GLY A 505 0.33 -23.95 -7.10
CA GLY A 505 0.84 -25.26 -7.54
C GLY A 505 1.91 -25.18 -8.63
N ARG A 506 2.62 -24.05 -8.75
CA ARG A 506 3.76 -23.81 -9.67
C ARG A 506 4.97 -23.25 -8.98
N GLU A 507 4.95 -23.30 -7.67
CA GLU A 507 5.99 -22.78 -6.85
C GLU A 507 7.16 -23.76 -6.80
N THR A 508 8.29 -23.30 -6.25
CA THR A 508 9.42 -24.17 -5.95
C THR A 508 9.02 -25.19 -4.87
N ASP A 509 9.76 -26.29 -4.76
CA ASP A 509 9.50 -27.32 -3.73
C ASP A 509 9.42 -26.71 -2.32
N ALA A 510 10.31 -25.77 -2.01
CA ALA A 510 10.31 -25.05 -0.73
C ALA A 510 9.02 -24.25 -0.44
N GLU A 511 8.43 -23.64 -1.48
CA GLU A 511 7.17 -22.91 -1.33
C GLU A 511 5.97 -23.87 -1.29
N ALA A 512 6.05 -25.01 -1.98
CA ALA A 512 5.07 -26.09 -1.84
C ALA A 512 5.04 -26.66 -0.41
N ASP A 513 6.21 -26.85 0.20
CA ASP A 513 6.34 -27.27 1.60
C ASP A 513 5.78 -26.20 2.56
N ARG A 514 6.08 -24.91 2.32
CA ARG A 514 5.49 -23.81 3.10
C ARG A 514 3.96 -23.81 3.02
N LEU A 515 3.41 -23.97 1.81
CA LEU A 515 1.97 -24.04 1.60
C LEU A 515 1.34 -25.27 2.26
N ALA A 516 2.04 -26.41 2.29
CA ALA A 516 1.60 -27.61 3.00
C ALA A 516 1.53 -27.36 4.51
N SER A 517 2.59 -26.77 5.09
CA SER A 517 2.63 -26.38 6.50
C SER A 517 1.51 -25.39 6.86
N HIS A 518 1.25 -24.39 6.01
CA HIS A 518 0.12 -23.47 6.20
C HIS A 518 -1.24 -24.19 6.16
N ARG A 519 -1.42 -25.20 5.31
CA ARG A 519 -2.67 -25.98 5.26
C ARG A 519 -2.84 -26.84 6.49
N GLU A 520 -1.79 -27.49 6.96
CA GLU A 520 -1.81 -28.27 8.20
C GLU A 520 -2.13 -27.38 9.41
N ALA A 521 -1.47 -26.23 9.53
CA ALA A 521 -1.77 -25.26 10.56
C ALA A 521 -3.22 -24.76 10.48
N LYS A 522 -3.75 -24.53 9.27
CA LYS A 522 -5.14 -24.13 9.07
C LYS A 522 -6.13 -25.20 9.52
N ASP A 523 -5.88 -26.46 9.17
CA ASP A 523 -6.75 -27.58 9.55
C ASP A 523 -6.76 -27.80 11.07
N ARG A 524 -5.63 -27.52 11.74
CA ARG A 524 -5.53 -27.55 13.21
C ARG A 524 -6.22 -26.36 13.88
N LEU A 525 -5.97 -25.13 13.41
CA LEU A 525 -6.37 -23.89 14.08
C LEU A 525 -7.80 -23.43 13.75
N ASP A 526 -8.29 -23.71 12.53
CA ASP A 526 -9.63 -23.33 12.06
C ASP A 526 -10.27 -24.49 11.28
N PRO A 527 -10.64 -25.59 11.97
CA PRO A 527 -11.20 -26.78 11.33
C PRO A 527 -12.53 -26.48 10.60
N ASP A 528 -13.32 -25.53 11.10
CA ASP A 528 -14.57 -25.06 10.49
C ASP A 528 -14.33 -24.12 9.30
N ARG A 529 -13.08 -23.69 9.10
CA ARG A 529 -12.63 -22.90 7.95
C ARG A 529 -13.45 -21.62 7.80
N LEU A 530 -13.69 -20.90 8.90
CA LEU A 530 -14.50 -19.69 8.97
C LEU A 530 -13.73 -18.41 8.64
N LEU A 531 -12.43 -18.39 8.93
CA LEU A 531 -11.55 -17.25 8.69
C LEU A 531 -11.06 -17.24 7.24
N ASN A 532 -11.31 -16.14 6.51
CA ASN A 532 -10.78 -15.85 5.18
C ASN A 532 -11.07 -16.98 4.16
N ARG A 533 -12.34 -17.30 3.91
CA ARG A 533 -12.75 -18.61 3.37
C ARG A 533 -12.36 -18.92 1.93
N ALA A 534 -12.10 -17.88 1.13
CA ALA A 534 -11.88 -17.99 -0.30
C ALA A 534 -10.42 -17.73 -0.73
N LYS A 535 -9.49 -17.66 0.24
CA LYS A 535 -8.07 -17.32 0.01
C LYS A 535 -7.24 -18.55 -0.36
N TYR A 536 -5.91 -18.39 -0.37
CA TYR A 536 -5.02 -19.37 -0.97
C TYR A 536 -4.82 -20.65 -0.14
N ILE A 537 -4.91 -20.57 1.19
CA ILE A 537 -4.86 -21.74 2.08
C ILE A 537 -6.23 -22.42 2.11
N ASN A 538 -7.29 -21.62 2.25
CA ASN A 538 -8.66 -22.13 2.40
C ASN A 538 -9.38 -22.27 1.05
N GLY A 539 -9.54 -23.52 0.59
CA GLY A 539 -10.28 -23.84 -0.64
C GLY A 539 -11.78 -24.12 -0.45
N ALA A 540 -12.26 -24.21 0.80
CA ALA A 540 -13.57 -24.80 1.11
C ALA A 540 -14.75 -23.98 0.59
N ALA A 541 -14.65 -22.64 0.59
CA ALA A 541 -15.71 -21.77 0.08
C ALA A 541 -15.55 -21.40 -1.41
N ARG A 542 -14.64 -22.05 -2.14
CA ARG A 542 -14.51 -21.80 -3.59
C ARG A 542 -15.71 -22.38 -4.32
N ASN A 543 -16.68 -21.51 -4.63
CA ASN A 543 -17.78 -21.84 -5.51
C ASN A 543 -17.24 -22.29 -6.90
N TRP A 544 -18.10 -22.91 -7.72
CA TRP A 544 -17.67 -23.47 -9.01
C TRP A 544 -17.06 -22.41 -9.95
N ARG A 545 -17.50 -21.15 -9.85
CA ARG A 545 -16.97 -20.03 -10.65
C ARG A 545 -15.58 -19.60 -10.19
N LEU A 546 -15.34 -19.57 -8.88
CA LEU A 546 -14.01 -19.29 -8.33
C LEU A 546 -13.04 -20.44 -8.63
N LYS A 547 -13.49 -21.70 -8.57
CA LYS A 547 -12.70 -22.86 -9.05
C LYS A 547 -12.35 -22.71 -10.54
N LEU A 548 -13.28 -22.24 -11.35
CA LEU A 548 -13.02 -21.95 -12.76
C LEU A 548 -11.99 -20.82 -12.94
N TYR A 549 -12.08 -19.74 -12.17
CA TYR A 549 -11.09 -18.65 -12.15
C TYR A 549 -9.68 -19.17 -11.85
N THR A 550 -9.52 -20.08 -10.88
CA THR A 550 -8.20 -20.67 -10.57
C THR A 550 -7.60 -21.51 -11.71
N LYS A 551 -8.42 -22.02 -12.65
CA LYS A 551 -7.95 -22.89 -13.73
C LYS A 551 -7.68 -22.18 -15.05
N LEU A 552 -8.29 -21.02 -15.30
CA LEU A 552 -8.45 -20.48 -16.65
C LEU A 552 -7.23 -19.76 -17.27
N PRO A 553 -6.38 -19.00 -16.55
CA PRO A 553 -5.27 -18.30 -17.21
C PRO A 553 -3.96 -19.09 -17.22
N ALA A 554 -3.60 -19.70 -16.09
CA ALA A 554 -2.22 -20.07 -15.84
C ALA A 554 -1.69 -21.20 -16.77
N PRO A 555 -2.36 -22.36 -16.98
CA PRO A 555 -1.75 -23.48 -17.72
C PRO A 555 -1.52 -23.16 -19.19
N LEU A 556 -2.45 -22.43 -19.79
CA LEU A 556 -2.35 -21.97 -21.16
C LEU A 556 -1.22 -20.93 -21.29
N LEU A 557 -1.20 -19.92 -20.42
CA LEU A 557 -0.12 -18.91 -20.41
C LEU A 557 1.24 -19.56 -20.16
N GLY A 558 1.31 -20.56 -19.27
CA GLY A 558 2.53 -21.31 -19.00
C GLY A 558 3.10 -21.96 -20.27
N LYS A 559 2.26 -22.61 -21.09
CA LYS A 559 2.69 -23.21 -22.36
C LYS A 559 3.14 -22.17 -23.39
N ILE A 560 2.50 -21.00 -23.40
CA ILE A 560 2.88 -19.89 -24.28
C ILE A 560 4.24 -19.33 -23.86
N VAL A 561 4.43 -19.07 -22.56
CA VAL A 561 5.71 -18.62 -22.01
C VAL A 561 6.81 -19.64 -22.29
N ASP A 562 6.53 -20.94 -22.10
CA ASP A 562 7.46 -22.01 -22.47
C ASP A 562 7.82 -21.96 -23.93
N LEU A 563 6.85 -21.89 -24.85
CA LEU A 563 7.14 -21.81 -26.28
C LEU A 563 8.06 -20.62 -26.62
N LEU A 564 7.83 -19.47 -25.99
CA LEU A 564 8.60 -18.25 -26.22
C LEU A 564 10.01 -18.31 -25.61
N MET A 565 10.16 -18.90 -24.42
CA MET A 565 11.46 -19.06 -23.74
C MET A 565 12.26 -20.27 -24.28
N SER A 566 11.57 -21.35 -24.65
CA SER A 566 12.16 -22.67 -24.96
C SER A 566 12.72 -22.80 -26.35
N GLY A 567 12.57 -21.81 -27.23
CA GLY A 567 13.13 -21.98 -28.56
C GLY A 567 14.65 -22.00 -28.48
N ARG A 568 15.11 -23.25 -28.45
CA ARG A 568 16.49 -23.68 -28.31
C ARG A 568 17.30 -23.03 -29.41
N ARG A 569 18.52 -22.65 -29.02
CA ARG A 569 19.76 -22.74 -29.79
C ARG A 569 19.63 -23.72 -30.99
N ASP A 570 19.10 -23.27 -32.12
CA ASP A 570 19.33 -23.96 -33.39
C ASP A 570 20.72 -23.56 -33.86
N ARG A 571 21.48 -24.53 -34.38
CA ARG A 571 22.75 -24.39 -35.09
C ARG A 571 22.67 -23.43 -36.30
N ARG A 572 21.49 -22.87 -36.60
CA ARG A 572 21.20 -21.90 -37.67
C ARG A 572 20.99 -20.44 -37.20
N GLY A 573 21.16 -20.14 -35.92
CA GLY A 573 21.37 -18.75 -35.46
C GLY A 573 20.14 -17.82 -35.42
N VAL A 574 18.90 -18.34 -35.42
CA VAL A 574 17.68 -17.52 -35.27
C VAL A 574 17.03 -17.80 -33.92
N SER A 575 17.11 -16.83 -33.00
CA SER A 575 16.45 -16.89 -31.70
C SER A 575 14.93 -16.64 -31.84
N PRO A 576 14.06 -17.31 -31.08
CA PRO A 576 12.61 -17.04 -31.01
C PRO A 576 12.25 -15.61 -30.63
N TYR A 577 13.19 -14.89 -30.00
CA TYR A 577 13.12 -13.43 -29.84
C TYR A 577 12.83 -12.71 -31.16
N PHE A 578 13.36 -13.22 -32.29
CA PHE A 578 13.10 -12.68 -33.62
C PHE A 578 11.76 -13.13 -34.20
N LEU A 579 11.26 -14.32 -33.84
CA LEU A 579 9.93 -14.78 -34.24
C LEU A 579 8.84 -13.92 -33.57
N GLY A 580 9.05 -13.50 -32.32
CA GLY A 580 8.24 -12.50 -31.64
C GLY A 580 8.19 -11.16 -32.39
N ARG A 581 9.33 -10.69 -32.95
CA ARG A 581 9.37 -9.49 -33.83
C ARG A 581 8.65 -9.68 -35.15
N ALA A 582 8.64 -10.89 -35.73
CA ALA A 582 7.95 -11.20 -36.98
C ALA A 582 6.42 -11.35 -36.76
N LEU A 583 6.01 -12.05 -35.71
CA LEU A 583 4.63 -12.10 -35.22
C LEU A 583 4.13 -10.68 -34.91
N TRP A 584 5.00 -9.83 -34.35
CA TRP A 584 4.74 -8.42 -34.08
C TRP A 584 4.52 -7.59 -35.35
N ARG A 585 5.32 -7.79 -36.41
CA ARG A 585 5.07 -7.12 -37.71
C ARG A 585 3.70 -7.49 -38.28
N LEU A 586 3.26 -8.74 -38.08
CA LEU A 586 1.94 -9.22 -38.49
C LEU A 586 0.81 -8.67 -37.59
N THR A 587 0.98 -8.63 -36.26
CA THR A 587 -0.02 -8.01 -35.35
C THR A 587 -0.08 -6.50 -35.48
N ARG A 588 1.02 -5.84 -35.83
CA ARG A 588 1.09 -4.40 -36.15
C ARG A 588 0.31 -4.04 -37.42
N LEU A 589 0.21 -4.97 -38.36
CA LEU A 589 -0.64 -4.86 -39.56
C LEU A 589 -2.12 -5.17 -39.26
N ALA A 590 -2.39 -6.13 -38.36
CA ALA A 590 -3.74 -6.54 -37.99
C ALA A 590 -4.44 -5.62 -36.97
N ILE A 591 -3.68 -4.88 -36.15
CA ILE A 591 -4.21 -4.01 -35.08
C ILE A 591 -3.43 -2.66 -35.09
N PRO A 592 -3.69 -1.77 -36.05
CA PRO A 592 -2.86 -0.56 -36.28
C PRO A 592 -2.88 0.47 -35.13
N GLY A 593 -3.80 0.33 -34.18
CA GLY A 593 -4.08 1.33 -33.13
C GLY A 593 -3.33 1.18 -31.80
N VAL A 594 -2.34 0.30 -31.66
CA VAL A 594 -1.68 -0.01 -30.36
C VAL A 594 -0.60 1.03 -29.95
N VAL A 595 -0.45 2.13 -30.69
CA VAL A 595 0.29 3.34 -30.26
C VAL A 595 -0.50 4.05 -29.14
N PRO A 596 0.11 4.68 -28.12
CA PRO A 596 -0.65 5.35 -27.06
C PRO A 596 -1.34 6.60 -27.64
N PRO A 597 -2.68 6.65 -27.80
CA PRO A 597 -3.32 7.94 -27.69
C PRO A 597 -3.03 8.38 -26.26
N THR A 598 -2.55 9.60 -26.11
CA THR A 598 -2.43 10.30 -24.82
C THR A 598 -3.30 9.66 -23.75
N LEU A 599 -2.71 9.20 -22.63
CA LEU A 599 -3.42 8.60 -21.48
C LEU A 599 -4.56 9.50 -20.93
N ALA A 600 -4.70 10.71 -21.48
CA ALA A 600 -5.86 11.55 -21.44
C ALA A 600 -6.79 11.31 -22.66
N ALA A 601 -7.74 10.39 -22.55
CA ALA A 601 -9.06 10.72 -23.11
C ALA A 601 -9.55 11.99 -22.37
N ALA A 602 -10.16 12.94 -23.08
CA ALA A 602 -10.77 14.10 -22.46
C ALA A 602 -11.94 13.64 -21.58
N ARG A 603 -11.66 13.34 -20.32
CA ARG A 603 -12.63 13.02 -19.29
C ARG A 603 -13.14 14.32 -18.68
N PRO A 604 -14.38 14.35 -18.16
CA PRO A 604 -14.78 15.35 -17.17
C PRO A 604 -13.69 15.46 -16.11
N SER A 605 -13.42 16.67 -15.65
CA SER A 605 -12.31 16.96 -14.75
C SER A 605 -12.36 16.12 -13.47
N ILE A 606 -13.55 15.85 -12.91
CA ILE A 606 -13.73 14.96 -11.74
C ILE A 606 -13.32 13.51 -12.05
N ALA A 607 -13.80 12.93 -13.15
CA ALA A 607 -13.47 11.56 -13.54
C ALA A 607 -11.97 11.40 -13.84
N ARG A 608 -11.35 12.44 -14.42
CA ARG A 608 -9.89 12.49 -14.64
C ARG A 608 -9.13 12.44 -13.31
N ILE A 609 -9.46 13.35 -12.40
CA ILE A 609 -8.85 13.45 -11.06
C ILE A 609 -9.00 12.12 -10.31
N ASN A 610 -10.21 11.56 -10.30
CA ASN A 610 -10.51 10.28 -9.65
C ASN A 610 -9.68 9.13 -10.19
N SER A 611 -9.44 9.09 -11.51
CA SER A 611 -8.69 8.00 -12.13
C SER A 611 -7.20 7.98 -11.75
N ALA A 612 -6.65 9.09 -11.26
CA ALA A 612 -5.28 9.14 -10.74
C ALA A 612 -5.14 8.56 -9.32
N CYS A 613 -6.25 8.30 -8.61
CA CYS A 613 -6.21 7.85 -7.22
C CYS A 613 -5.63 6.47 -7.05
N ALA A 614 -4.52 6.34 -6.32
CA ALA A 614 -3.89 5.07 -6.01
C ALA A 614 -4.68 4.16 -5.05
N GLU A 615 -5.75 4.66 -4.40
CA GLU A 615 -6.48 3.94 -3.35
C GLU A 615 -5.53 3.40 -2.26
N CYS A 616 -4.61 4.27 -1.86
CA CYS A 616 -3.62 4.00 -0.84
C CYS A 616 -4.01 4.51 0.54
N ASP A 617 -5.12 5.23 0.68
CA ASP A 617 -5.67 5.77 1.94
C ASP A 617 -4.73 6.66 2.77
N SER A 618 -3.61 7.15 2.21
CA SER A 618 -2.74 8.11 2.91
C SER A 618 -3.48 9.39 3.32
N CYS A 619 -4.46 9.83 2.53
CA CYS A 619 -5.27 11.02 2.83
C CYS A 619 -6.17 10.85 4.07
N GLU A 620 -6.61 9.63 4.38
CA GLU A 620 -7.43 9.34 5.56
C GLU A 620 -6.68 9.62 6.86
N ARG A 621 -5.38 9.31 6.88
CA ARG A 621 -4.58 9.29 8.11
C ARG A 621 -4.14 10.67 8.59
N VAL A 622 -4.40 11.71 7.79
CA VAL A 622 -4.08 13.11 8.11
C VAL A 622 -5.30 14.01 8.11
N CYS A 623 -6.50 13.42 7.99
CA CYS A 623 -7.74 14.18 7.88
C CYS A 623 -8.40 14.30 9.25
N PRO A 624 -8.62 15.52 9.79
CA PRO A 624 -9.34 15.70 11.05
C PRO A 624 -10.79 15.19 10.96
N THR A 625 -11.40 15.28 9.78
CA THR A 625 -12.72 14.71 9.55
C THR A 625 -12.72 13.19 9.66
N SER A 626 -11.68 12.51 9.17
CA SER A 626 -11.55 11.06 9.32
C SER A 626 -11.29 10.62 10.75
N ASP A 627 -10.61 11.44 11.55
CA ASP A 627 -10.42 11.18 12.97
C ASP A 627 -11.75 11.26 13.75
N VAL A 628 -12.51 12.33 13.49
CA VAL A 628 -13.75 12.64 14.22
C VAL A 628 -14.97 11.87 13.71
N PHE A 629 -15.04 11.49 12.44
CA PHE A 629 -16.14 10.64 11.92
C PHE A 629 -15.77 9.17 11.84
N GLY A 630 -14.53 8.83 12.18
CA GLY A 630 -13.94 7.53 11.89
C GLY A 630 -13.48 7.43 10.44
N ALA A 631 -12.40 6.68 10.24
CA ALA A 631 -11.67 6.63 8.97
C ALA A 631 -12.48 6.11 7.76
N LEU A 632 -13.71 5.63 7.98
CA LEU A 632 -14.61 5.14 6.94
C LEU A 632 -16.05 5.63 7.16
N GLY A 633 -16.21 6.73 7.90
CA GLY A 633 -17.46 7.47 8.05
C GLY A 633 -17.81 8.24 6.78
N PRO A 634 -19.04 8.77 6.67
CA PRO A 634 -19.57 9.33 5.42
C PRO A 634 -18.82 10.59 4.96
N ALA A 635 -18.10 11.24 5.87
CA ALA A 635 -17.41 12.51 5.67
C ALA A 635 -15.89 12.40 5.49
N THR A 636 -15.35 11.27 5.05
CA THR A 636 -13.89 11.10 4.86
C THR A 636 -13.42 11.47 3.45
N PRO A 637 -12.13 11.75 3.21
CA PRO A 637 -11.59 11.97 1.86
C PRO A 637 -11.93 10.84 0.87
N ILE A 638 -11.86 9.58 1.28
CA ILE A 638 -12.12 8.41 0.44
C ILE A 638 -13.61 8.25 0.15
N THR A 639 -14.49 8.49 1.13
CA THR A 639 -15.94 8.45 0.88
C THR A 639 -16.34 9.57 -0.06
N ARG A 640 -15.89 10.81 0.18
CA ARG A 640 -16.11 11.93 -0.75
C ARG A 640 -15.61 11.63 -2.15
N ARG A 641 -14.43 11.03 -2.28
CA ARG A 641 -13.89 10.62 -3.57
C ARG A 641 -14.77 9.58 -4.26
N ARG A 642 -15.26 8.56 -3.53
CA ARG A 642 -16.19 7.55 -4.06
C ARG A 642 -17.54 8.18 -4.45
N THR A 643 -18.06 9.11 -3.66
CA THR A 643 -19.23 9.93 -3.99
C THR A 643 -19.01 10.73 -5.29
N ALA A 644 -17.88 11.42 -5.41
CA ALA A 644 -17.50 12.15 -6.62
C ALA A 644 -17.42 11.24 -7.85
N GLU A 645 -16.89 10.03 -7.69
CA GLU A 645 -16.82 9.03 -8.76
C GLU A 645 -18.22 8.55 -9.19
N ARG A 646 -19.12 8.29 -8.24
CA ARG A 646 -20.52 7.92 -8.48
C ARG A 646 -21.27 9.04 -9.23
N LEU A 647 -21.19 10.28 -8.73
CA LEU A 647 -21.77 11.46 -9.38
C LEU A 647 -21.26 11.64 -10.80
N SER A 648 -19.96 11.44 -11.04
CA SER A 648 -19.37 11.53 -12.38
C SER A 648 -19.90 10.48 -13.38
N ARG A 649 -20.57 9.44 -12.89
CA ARG A 649 -21.24 8.39 -13.69
C ARG A 649 -22.75 8.62 -13.83
N GLY A 650 -23.29 9.67 -13.23
CA GLY A 650 -24.72 9.98 -13.23
C GLY A 650 -25.52 9.32 -12.10
N ASP A 651 -24.87 8.74 -11.10
CA ASP A 651 -25.57 8.24 -9.90
C ASP A 651 -26.10 9.42 -9.06
N THR A 652 -27.15 9.17 -8.27
CA THR A 652 -27.71 10.15 -7.33
C THR A 652 -27.02 10.07 -5.97
N VAL A 653 -26.98 11.20 -5.26
CA VAL A 653 -26.63 11.29 -3.84
C VAL A 653 -27.87 11.67 -3.05
N ASP A 654 -28.01 11.13 -1.84
CA ASP A 654 -29.04 11.58 -0.92
C ASP A 654 -28.56 12.78 -0.08
N GLN A 655 -29.48 13.38 0.68
CA GLN A 655 -29.18 14.57 1.46
C GLN A 655 -28.16 14.31 2.59
N ALA A 656 -28.16 13.11 3.18
CA ALA A 656 -27.21 12.74 4.23
C ALA A 656 -25.80 12.61 3.68
N GLU A 657 -25.64 11.97 2.52
CA GLU A 657 -24.38 11.88 1.78
C GLU A 657 -23.88 13.28 1.38
N ALA A 658 -24.77 14.15 0.90
CA ALA A 658 -24.42 15.53 0.53
C ALA A 658 -23.95 16.37 1.74
N LEU A 659 -24.62 16.26 2.89
CA LEU A 659 -24.24 16.97 4.12
C LEU A 659 -22.92 16.45 4.70
N ALA A 660 -22.70 15.13 4.70
CA ALA A 660 -21.43 14.54 5.09
C ALA A 660 -20.28 15.03 4.19
N PHE A 661 -20.56 15.20 2.90
CA PHE A 661 -19.60 15.77 1.95
C PHE A 661 -19.19 17.20 2.34
N LEU A 662 -20.11 18.02 2.84
CA LEU A 662 -19.82 19.40 3.29
C LEU A 662 -18.99 19.51 4.56
N ALA A 663 -18.88 18.46 5.39
CA ALA A 663 -18.15 18.50 6.67
C ALA A 663 -16.61 18.64 6.54
N CYS A 664 -16.08 18.91 5.34
CA CYS A 664 -14.64 19.06 5.11
C CYS A 664 -14.13 20.44 5.58
N THR A 665 -13.06 20.44 6.36
CA THR A 665 -12.43 21.67 6.87
C THR A 665 -11.65 22.47 5.81
N ARG A 666 -11.43 21.92 4.61
CA ARG A 666 -10.58 22.52 3.56
C ARG A 666 -9.15 22.85 4.01
N CYS A 667 -8.57 22.04 4.92
CA CYS A 667 -7.16 22.16 5.35
C CYS A 667 -6.13 21.75 4.29
N ASP A 668 -6.57 21.06 3.23
CA ASP A 668 -5.74 20.58 2.10
C ASP A 668 -4.64 19.56 2.47
N ASN A 669 -4.61 19.05 3.70
CA ASN A 669 -3.66 18.00 4.11
C ASN A 669 -3.77 16.76 3.22
N CYS A 670 -4.98 16.37 2.82
CA CYS A 670 -5.21 15.22 1.95
C CYS A 670 -4.52 15.34 0.57
N THR A 671 -4.54 16.54 -0.04
CA THR A 671 -3.84 16.84 -1.30
C THR A 671 -2.33 16.77 -1.10
N ARG A 672 -1.83 17.33 0.03
CA ARG A 672 -0.40 17.43 0.33
C ARG A 672 0.27 16.08 0.56
N VAL A 673 -0.43 15.14 1.21
CA VAL A 673 0.10 13.79 1.47
C VAL A 673 -0.17 12.81 0.33
N CYS A 674 -0.96 13.21 -0.67
CA CYS A 674 -1.31 12.33 -1.78
C CYS A 674 -0.07 12.00 -2.60
N PRO A 675 0.37 10.73 -2.68
CA PRO A 675 1.57 10.35 -3.41
C PRO A 675 1.41 10.56 -4.93
N THR A 676 0.17 10.62 -5.43
CA THR A 676 -0.16 10.87 -6.84
C THR A 676 -0.55 12.31 -7.12
N GLU A 677 -0.47 13.20 -6.12
CA GLU A 677 -0.73 14.64 -6.23
C GLU A 677 -2.11 15.00 -6.76
N ILE A 678 -3.13 14.25 -6.34
CA ILE A 678 -4.53 14.55 -6.68
C ILE A 678 -4.94 15.83 -5.95
N PRO A 679 -5.49 16.84 -6.67
CA PRO A 679 -6.06 18.03 -6.04
C PRO A 679 -7.44 17.69 -5.45
N LEU A 680 -7.44 17.01 -4.30
CA LEU A 680 -8.68 16.50 -3.68
C LEU A 680 -9.63 17.62 -3.28
N THR A 681 -9.11 18.73 -2.75
CA THR A 681 -9.91 19.90 -2.36
C THR A 681 -10.57 20.56 -3.56
N GLU A 682 -9.85 20.78 -4.66
CA GLU A 682 -10.40 21.28 -5.92
C GLU A 682 -11.51 20.35 -6.44
N MET A 683 -11.30 19.03 -6.40
CA MET A 683 -12.32 18.05 -6.78
C MET A 683 -13.59 18.18 -5.92
N PHE A 684 -13.44 18.39 -4.62
CA PHE A 684 -14.58 18.58 -3.72
C PHE A 684 -15.33 19.87 -4.04
N ASP A 685 -14.62 20.96 -4.34
CA ASP A 685 -15.24 22.23 -4.75
C ASP A 685 -16.02 22.08 -6.05
N MET A 686 -15.50 21.29 -7.00
CA MET A 686 -16.20 21.00 -8.24
C MET A 686 -17.46 20.17 -8.03
N VAL A 687 -17.42 19.15 -7.16
CA VAL A 687 -18.61 18.36 -6.80
C VAL A 687 -19.66 19.25 -6.13
N GLU A 688 -19.24 20.14 -5.23
CA GLU A 688 -20.17 21.09 -4.61
C GLU A 688 -20.79 22.05 -5.62
N ALA A 689 -20.12 22.38 -6.72
CA ALA A 689 -20.68 23.22 -7.78
C ALA A 689 -21.72 22.50 -8.67
N GLU A 690 -21.83 21.17 -8.61
CA GLU A 690 -22.76 20.41 -9.45
C GLU A 690 -24.23 20.66 -9.06
N PRO A 691 -25.12 21.00 -10.01
CA PRO A 691 -26.53 21.26 -9.72
C PRO A 691 -27.26 20.09 -9.06
N ALA A 692 -26.92 18.85 -9.44
CA ALA A 692 -27.49 17.64 -8.85
C ALA A 692 -27.11 17.49 -7.37
N PHE A 693 -25.88 17.88 -7.01
CA PHE A 693 -25.43 17.88 -5.63
C PHE A 693 -26.14 18.99 -4.83
N GLN A 694 -26.25 20.19 -5.38
CA GLN A 694 -26.97 21.30 -4.74
C GLN A 694 -28.47 20.98 -4.54
N ALA A 695 -29.11 20.33 -5.52
CA ALA A 695 -30.49 19.88 -5.41
C ALA A 695 -30.68 18.84 -4.30
N ALA A 696 -29.75 17.89 -4.16
CA ALA A 696 -29.78 16.88 -3.10
C ALA A 696 -29.51 17.48 -1.71
N LEU A 697 -28.64 18.49 -1.62
CA LEU A 697 -28.34 19.20 -0.38
C LEU A 697 -29.58 19.92 0.18
N GLY A 698 -30.32 20.62 -0.68
CA GLY A 698 -31.59 21.25 -0.34
C GLY A 698 -31.52 22.34 0.75
N LEU A 699 -30.34 22.94 0.96
CA LEU A 699 -30.13 24.03 1.92
C LEU A 699 -29.89 25.37 1.21
N ASP A 700 -30.37 26.46 1.79
CA ASP A 700 -29.97 27.81 1.42
C ASP A 700 -28.58 28.17 1.99
N THR A 701 -28.05 29.34 1.62
CA THR A 701 -26.71 29.79 2.02
C THR A 701 -26.55 29.91 3.54
N ASP A 702 -27.56 30.41 4.23
CA ASP A 702 -27.50 30.67 5.68
C ASP A 702 -27.55 29.34 6.45
N ALA A 703 -28.42 28.42 6.05
CA ALA A 703 -28.49 27.07 6.59
C ALA A 703 -27.21 26.27 6.31
N LYS A 704 -26.61 26.43 5.11
CA LYS A 704 -25.31 25.83 4.78
C LYS A 704 -24.21 26.35 5.70
N GLN A 705 -24.14 27.65 5.94
CA GLN A 705 -23.12 28.24 6.83
C GLN A 705 -23.31 27.77 8.28
N ALA A 706 -24.54 27.79 8.79
CA ALA A 706 -24.84 27.31 10.14
C ALA A 706 -24.48 25.83 10.33
N PHE A 707 -24.67 24.99 9.31
CA PHE A 707 -24.23 23.60 9.33
C PHE A 707 -22.69 23.50 9.42
N VAL A 708 -21.97 24.24 8.57
CA VAL A 708 -20.50 24.24 8.54
C VAL A 708 -19.90 24.71 9.86
N ASP A 709 -20.43 25.79 10.45
CA ASP A 709 -19.92 26.33 11.72
C ASP A 709 -20.02 25.31 12.86
N ARG A 710 -21.17 24.64 12.98
CA ARG A 710 -21.37 23.59 13.97
C ARG A 710 -20.47 22.39 13.73
N MET A 711 -20.27 22.01 12.46
CA MET A 711 -19.35 20.92 12.13
C MET A 711 -17.92 21.27 12.53
N TRP A 712 -17.49 22.51 12.33
CA TRP A 712 -16.16 22.97 12.71
C TRP A 712 -15.93 22.95 14.21
N ASP A 713 -16.96 23.21 15.02
CA ASP A 713 -16.85 23.08 16.48
C ASP A 713 -16.53 21.65 16.92
N ILE A 714 -17.11 20.64 16.26
CA ILE A 714 -16.74 19.24 16.51
C ILE A 714 -15.32 18.96 16.00
N MET A 715 -14.96 19.47 14.82
CA MET A 715 -13.63 19.18 14.23
C MET A 715 -12.48 19.64 15.13
N LYS A 716 -12.68 20.68 15.96
CA LYS A 716 -11.72 21.14 16.97
C LYS A 716 -11.37 20.09 18.03
N GLU A 717 -12.20 19.04 18.20
CA GLU A 717 -11.87 17.90 19.08
C GLU A 717 -10.72 17.05 18.52
N SER A 718 -10.47 17.09 17.21
CA SER A 718 -9.38 16.33 16.60
C SER A 718 -8.02 16.92 16.93
N PRO A 719 -7.03 16.13 17.37
CA PRO A 719 -5.64 16.56 17.44
C PRO A 719 -5.03 16.88 16.06
N LEU A 720 -5.69 16.47 14.97
CA LEU A 720 -5.28 16.80 13.59
C LEU A 720 -5.89 18.10 13.07
N TYR A 721 -6.73 18.77 13.87
CA TYR A 721 -7.35 20.03 13.49
C TYR A 721 -6.31 21.15 13.45
N LEU A 722 -6.32 21.92 12.36
CA LEU A 722 -5.49 23.11 12.17
C LEU A 722 -6.42 24.33 12.09
N PRO A 723 -6.24 25.37 12.92
CA PRO A 723 -7.08 26.57 12.88
C PRO A 723 -6.94 27.30 11.53
N HIS A 724 -8.07 27.75 10.99
CA HIS A 724 -8.19 28.29 9.64
C HIS A 724 -8.20 29.82 9.62
N THR A 725 -7.02 30.45 9.55
CA THR A 725 -6.86 31.76 8.91
C THR A 725 -5.74 31.73 7.86
N LYS A 726 -5.86 32.52 6.78
CA LYS A 726 -4.78 32.68 5.78
C LYS A 726 -3.45 33.17 6.39
N ALA A 727 -3.52 33.82 7.56
CA ALA A 727 -2.37 34.26 8.33
C ALA A 727 -1.68 33.08 9.05
N GLU A 728 -2.43 32.21 9.73
CA GLU A 728 -1.93 30.98 10.37
C GLU A 728 -1.39 29.97 9.34
N GLN A 729 -2.02 29.89 8.16
CA GLN A 729 -1.49 29.11 7.03
C GLN A 729 -0.12 29.59 6.55
N LYS A 730 0.26 30.85 6.76
CA LYS A 730 1.57 31.38 6.34
C LYS A 730 2.66 31.00 7.34
N GLU A 731 2.32 30.93 8.63
CA GLU A 731 3.21 30.50 9.71
C GLU A 731 3.44 28.97 9.68
N GLU A 732 2.39 28.18 9.46
CA GLU A 732 2.47 26.71 9.35
C GLU A 732 3.02 26.18 8.02
N ARG A 733 2.97 26.97 6.92
CA ARG A 733 3.58 26.58 5.63
C ARG A 733 5.10 26.36 5.73
N SER A 734 5.76 26.99 6.71
CA SER A 734 7.17 26.70 7.05
C SER A 734 7.33 25.28 7.65
N HIS A 735 6.26 24.76 8.27
CA HIS A 735 6.22 23.56 9.10
C HIS A 735 5.57 22.33 8.44
N LEU A 736 5.37 22.23 7.12
CA LEU A 736 4.77 21.00 6.52
C LEU A 736 5.48 20.33 5.32
N GLN A 737 6.51 20.95 4.71
CA GLN A 737 7.06 20.48 3.41
C GLN A 737 8.21 19.45 3.44
N HIS A 738 8.42 18.73 4.53
CA HIS A 738 9.39 17.62 4.56
C HIS A 738 8.68 16.46 5.23
N GLY A 739 8.73 15.27 4.63
CA GLY A 739 7.92 14.09 4.94
C GLY A 739 8.12 13.45 6.33
N LEU A 740 8.28 14.27 7.37
CA LEU A 740 8.05 14.07 8.80
C LEU A 740 8.26 15.44 9.45
N LYS A 741 7.19 16.08 9.93
CA LYS A 741 7.26 17.27 10.80
C LYS A 741 6.95 16.87 12.22
N ILE A 742 7.96 16.21 12.76
CA ILE A 742 8.34 16.21 14.17
C ILE A 742 8.58 17.68 14.56
N GLN A 743 8.01 18.12 15.68
CA GLN A 743 8.40 19.37 16.31
C GLN A 743 9.85 19.22 16.80
N TYR A 744 10.79 20.02 16.29
CA TYR A 744 12.10 20.12 16.90
C TYR A 744 12.04 21.09 18.09
N PRO A 745 12.57 20.72 19.28
CA PRO A 745 12.71 21.66 20.38
C PRO A 745 13.65 22.81 19.97
N ARG A 746 13.32 24.02 20.42
CA ARG A 746 14.03 25.26 20.10
C ARG A 746 15.52 25.17 20.47
N GLY A 747 16.38 25.53 19.51
CA GLY A 747 17.75 26.02 19.80
C GLY A 747 18.89 25.20 19.23
N PHE A 748 19.06 25.16 17.90
CA PHE A 748 20.37 25.03 17.27
C PHE A 748 20.35 25.78 15.93
N ALA A 749 21.02 26.94 15.92
CA ALA A 749 21.36 27.71 14.73
C ALA A 749 22.52 27.06 13.99
#